data_AF-A0A438MSV0-F1
#
_entry.id   AF-A0A438MSV0-F1
#
_cell.length_a   1.000
_cell.length_b   1.000
_cell.length_c   1.000
_cell.angle_alpha   90.00
_cell.angle_beta   90.00
_cell.angle_gamma   90.00
#
_symmetry.space_group_name_H-M   'P 1'
#
loop_
_entity.id
_entity.type
_entity.pdbx_description
1 polymer ?
#
loop_
_entity_poly.entity_id
_entity_poly.type
_entity_poly.pdbx_seq_one_letter_code
_entity_poly.pdbx_strand_id
1 'polypeptide(L)'
;MASNALPETLRSVTSTKIKELKKQRRQYEASKNTILRSADNAPDGLEETRLLLEGICRLEGVRVVEDGSSGSDSGAIVTDAQCRRRNQQLFLLQAQKDPAFSSRLVDDIRSDILQDLELQSIQHEHAQFFSELVTEWLSDTPVPPSTETKSADDSAFESIGRKEMHEQRAQWESIVFSQCQLDEDKISAYLDKLFNTDMVVSHALKAVRDATIRTCETFQSDREFFNADKLVNTVQGLLQTDLLSPEKANVLKSFKTNPDVLQEVADVLNMRFASLHTWEWTTVNGAISIEQRRQLNGKYRVFMDEDVLDALLLHAIGMKFAVHFKACFTSFFNSPAWKSATRQISKVDRDRREYFLGTDNGSGSSSTVEAKRRALYKCDYFLTQLPVSETEGTRGYGDEDDQQSKDSPRKSPIETKQSLLHLLVTESFLARHLRPGASHAVIRSDFQWFGPSLPHETIFACLKFFGVTDHWLQFFRNFLTAPMRFIQDGPDGQFQVRSRGVPMSHALSDVFGEVVLFAMDFAVNSTTSSYLYRLHDDFWFWGAEDLCVRAWNSMTTFASVMGIEFNKEKTGTVVFDQGSISRQTEDSDLDSDSDSDLVENEVKKPGLPKGEVRWGFLQLDAISGQFVIDQGMVDAHIQELKRQLAHCTSIFSYIQAYNAYLARFFSNNFGKPSIAFGRTHVDNMIDTFTRIEKAIFPNQSITDHLNKLAAERFGVRGIPDGVWYWPVQMGGMDLQNPLVTLYCVREHLRSTPSQILKSALEQDELDYLSHKQRFSQRSLTSFRTSRHNFGDTFMARDEYLRYREERSENLGAAFSKILAVPSEFSVLETCEITSWLEDLPVVPRGTKRTTPGISKPFASMKPYWKWILAVYGSQIVEKYGSIQIVDASQVPLGMADAHASVSDDDACSRDHTPAQENTAAMSMNRILIELSTLMPQTQFHDHRQHLGFDLDADSTGHRGTLRQLSTTETAKARSLFLTLHVLFPHHLLPALDLLDRSLLTRLHYGAQEVADGVSEGEQTTPGLDKASDVFYVQSSSALSGTGRKTAAINRTAVYYEARLDSWNCTCPAFAVDMASGLMRMDHGHGDNAVNEENYGWDKGQARSMDEPWRFGGALTLLASEYTTNDGEDDTRVDSGHGVGVPVCKHILAAALARAAPALFGASVAERHATRKELAGWGGGWGELGGRF
;
A
#
# COMPACT_ATOMS: atom_id res chain seq x y z
N MET A 1 -14.92 -4.43 -28.26
CA MET A 1 -15.30 -3.26 -29.09
C MET A 1 -16.10 -2.29 -28.23
N ALA A 2 -15.59 -1.08 -27.98
CA ALA A 2 -16.37 0.08 -27.46
C ALA A 2 -15.52 1.38 -27.40
N SER A 3 -14.70 1.70 -28.41
CA SER A 3 -13.77 2.84 -28.36
C SER A 3 -14.34 4.19 -28.82
N ASN A 4 -15.56 4.24 -29.36
CA ASN A 4 -15.97 5.33 -30.26
C ASN A 4 -17.06 6.29 -29.75
N ALA A 5 -17.61 6.10 -28.53
CA ALA A 5 -18.65 7.00 -27.99
C ALA A 5 -18.10 8.24 -27.27
N LEU A 6 -16.96 8.11 -26.58
CA LEU A 6 -16.33 9.18 -25.82
C LEU A 6 -15.99 10.44 -26.67
N PRO A 7 -15.49 10.33 -27.92
CA PRO A 7 -15.12 11.50 -28.72
C PRO A 7 -16.29 12.39 -29.14
N GLU A 8 -17.48 11.85 -29.42
CA GLU A 8 -18.61 12.63 -29.97
C GLU A 8 -19.25 13.53 -28.90
N THR A 9 -19.45 13.02 -27.69
CA THR A 9 -19.97 13.83 -26.57
C THR A 9 -18.97 14.92 -26.18
N LEU A 10 -17.67 14.60 -26.16
CA LEU A 10 -16.60 15.57 -25.92
C LEU A 10 -16.57 16.69 -26.98
N ARG A 11 -16.76 16.38 -28.27
CA ARG A 11 -16.88 17.40 -29.33
C ARG A 11 -18.06 18.34 -29.10
N SER A 12 -19.24 17.82 -28.75
CA SER A 12 -20.45 18.63 -28.52
C SER A 12 -20.28 19.63 -27.37
N VAL A 13 -19.83 19.14 -26.21
CA VAL A 13 -19.59 19.97 -25.00
C VAL A 13 -18.49 21.00 -25.26
N THR A 14 -17.36 20.58 -25.85
CA THR A 14 -16.23 21.47 -26.20
C THR A 14 -16.69 22.59 -27.15
N SER A 15 -17.47 22.28 -28.19
CA SER A 15 -17.98 23.28 -29.14
C SER A 15 -18.89 24.34 -28.49
N THR A 16 -19.64 23.96 -27.46
CA THR A 16 -20.52 24.88 -26.72
C THR A 16 -19.71 25.75 -25.77
N LYS A 17 -18.74 25.17 -25.06
CA LYS A 17 -17.82 25.87 -24.16
C LYS A 17 -16.99 26.94 -24.90
N ILE A 18 -16.54 26.63 -26.12
CA ILE A 18 -15.82 27.58 -27.00
C ILE A 18 -16.69 28.78 -27.40
N LYS A 19 -17.97 28.57 -27.72
CA LYS A 19 -18.88 29.68 -28.07
C LYS A 19 -19.07 30.64 -26.90
N GLU A 20 -19.18 30.12 -25.68
CA GLU A 20 -19.33 30.95 -24.49
C GLU A 20 -18.02 31.65 -24.09
N LEU A 21 -16.87 30.98 -24.17
CA LEU A 21 -15.54 31.60 -23.95
C LEU A 21 -15.27 32.75 -24.94
N LYS A 22 -15.61 32.57 -26.23
CA LYS A 22 -15.52 33.64 -27.24
C LYS A 22 -16.46 34.82 -26.96
N LYS A 23 -17.60 34.57 -26.34
CA LYS A 23 -18.56 35.60 -25.90
C LYS A 23 -18.04 36.36 -24.68
N GLN A 24 -17.51 35.64 -23.68
CA GLN A 24 -16.90 36.23 -22.48
C GLN A 24 -15.69 37.12 -22.84
N ARG A 25 -14.74 36.63 -23.66
CA ARG A 25 -13.60 37.45 -24.12
C ARG A 25 -14.06 38.74 -24.81
N ARG A 26 -15.05 38.67 -25.72
CA ARG A 26 -15.60 39.87 -26.39
C ARG A 26 -16.26 40.86 -25.43
N GLN A 27 -16.94 40.37 -24.39
CA GLN A 27 -17.55 41.22 -23.36
C GLN A 27 -16.50 41.88 -22.46
N TYR A 28 -15.43 41.15 -22.12
CA TYR A 28 -14.29 41.67 -21.38
C TYR A 28 -13.58 42.77 -22.19
N GLU A 29 -13.18 42.49 -23.43
CA GLU A 29 -12.51 43.46 -24.30
C GLU A 29 -13.34 44.72 -24.53
N ALA A 30 -14.65 44.60 -24.78
CA ALA A 30 -15.53 45.75 -24.95
C ALA A 30 -15.57 46.62 -23.67
N SER A 31 -15.56 45.99 -22.50
CA SER A 31 -15.60 46.69 -21.20
C SER A 31 -14.26 47.36 -20.87
N LYS A 32 -13.13 46.65 -21.06
CA LYS A 32 -11.77 47.19 -20.95
C LYS A 32 -11.58 48.42 -21.85
N ASN A 33 -11.95 48.32 -23.13
CA ASN A 33 -11.88 49.45 -24.06
C ASN A 33 -12.80 50.62 -23.67
N THR A 34 -13.90 50.37 -22.95
CA THR A 34 -14.77 51.43 -22.42
C THR A 34 -14.12 52.13 -21.22
N ILE A 35 -13.45 51.38 -20.33
CA ILE A 35 -12.72 51.91 -19.17
C ILE A 35 -11.54 52.77 -19.62
N LEU A 36 -10.70 52.27 -20.53
CA LEU A 36 -9.55 53.01 -21.07
C LEU A 36 -10.01 54.34 -21.71
N ARG A 37 -11.03 54.31 -22.57
CA ARG A 37 -11.60 55.54 -23.17
C ARG A 37 -12.19 56.50 -22.14
N SER A 38 -12.71 56.01 -21.01
CA SER A 38 -13.20 56.91 -19.95
C SER A 38 -12.07 57.60 -19.21
N ALA A 39 -10.92 56.93 -19.04
CA ALA A 39 -9.72 57.48 -18.44
C ALA A 39 -8.99 58.45 -19.37
N ASP A 40 -8.83 58.12 -20.67
CA ASP A 40 -8.19 58.98 -21.69
C ASP A 40 -8.80 60.39 -21.81
N ASN A 41 -10.06 60.55 -21.38
CA ASN A 41 -10.80 61.82 -21.42
C ASN A 41 -10.77 62.59 -20.07
N ALA A 42 -9.98 62.15 -19.09
CA ALA A 42 -9.84 62.81 -17.80
C ALA A 42 -9.04 64.13 -17.90
N PRO A 43 -9.30 65.11 -17.01
CA PRO A 43 -8.64 66.41 -17.05
C PRO A 43 -7.21 66.42 -16.48
N ASP A 44 -6.87 65.45 -15.63
CA ASP A 44 -5.55 65.26 -15.04
C ASP A 44 -5.27 63.77 -14.75
N GLY A 45 -4.00 63.43 -14.52
CA GLY A 45 -3.55 62.05 -14.32
C GLY A 45 -4.04 61.40 -13.02
N LEU A 46 -4.48 62.19 -12.02
CA LEU A 46 -5.05 61.66 -10.78
C LEU A 46 -6.48 61.18 -11.03
N GLU A 47 -7.29 61.98 -11.73
CA GLU A 47 -8.66 61.61 -12.11
C GLU A 47 -8.67 60.50 -13.18
N GLU A 48 -7.71 60.49 -14.11
CA GLU A 48 -7.46 59.36 -15.03
C GLU A 48 -7.28 58.05 -14.26
N THR A 49 -6.36 58.04 -13.30
CA THR A 49 -6.03 56.86 -12.48
C THR A 49 -7.21 56.44 -11.59
N ARG A 50 -7.98 57.42 -11.08
CA ARG A 50 -9.22 57.16 -10.32
C ARG A 50 -10.28 56.47 -11.17
N LEU A 51 -10.48 56.89 -12.42
CA LEU A 51 -11.44 56.29 -13.35
C LEU A 51 -11.01 54.88 -13.80
N LEU A 52 -9.71 54.63 -13.97
CA LEU A 52 -9.18 53.28 -14.21
C LEU A 52 -9.45 52.34 -13.03
N LEU A 53 -9.17 52.78 -11.80
CA LEU A 53 -9.43 52.00 -10.58
C LEU A 53 -10.93 51.71 -10.39
N GLU A 54 -11.78 52.70 -10.62
CA GLU A 54 -13.24 52.52 -10.54
C GLU A 54 -13.75 51.55 -11.62
N GLY A 55 -13.15 51.59 -12.81
CA GLY A 55 -13.44 50.68 -13.92
C GLY A 55 -13.06 49.23 -13.64
N ILE A 56 -11.85 48.96 -13.17
CA ILE A 56 -11.40 47.59 -12.87
C ILE A 56 -12.14 47.01 -11.66
N CYS A 57 -12.43 47.80 -10.61
CA CYS A 57 -13.27 47.35 -9.50
C CYS A 57 -14.67 46.93 -9.98
N ARG A 58 -15.27 47.65 -10.94
CA ARG A 58 -16.56 47.24 -11.55
C ARG A 58 -16.47 45.95 -12.36
N LEU A 59 -15.32 45.63 -12.97
CA LEU A 59 -15.10 44.33 -13.65
C LEU A 59 -14.90 43.18 -12.67
N GLU A 60 -14.15 43.41 -11.60
CA GLU A 60 -13.82 42.42 -10.57
C GLU A 60 -14.96 42.24 -9.54
N GLY A 61 -16.07 42.98 -9.66
CA GLY A 61 -17.20 42.95 -8.73
C GLY A 61 -16.91 43.58 -7.36
N VAL A 62 -15.80 44.31 -7.24
CA VAL A 62 -15.32 44.94 -6.00
C VAL A 62 -16.08 46.24 -5.76
N ARG A 63 -16.61 46.39 -4.54
CA ARG A 63 -17.42 47.55 -4.17
C ARG A 63 -16.53 48.75 -3.88
N VAL A 64 -16.63 49.80 -4.70
CA VAL A 64 -16.00 51.09 -4.44
C VAL A 64 -16.75 51.77 -3.29
N VAL A 65 -16.03 52.11 -2.20
CA VAL A 65 -16.64 52.76 -1.03
C VAL A 65 -16.66 54.28 -1.24
N GLU A 66 -17.83 54.89 -1.15
CA GLU A 66 -18.04 56.34 -1.25
C GLU A 66 -18.06 57.00 0.15
N ASP A 67 -17.42 58.16 0.27
CA ASP A 67 -17.44 58.97 1.50
C ASP A 67 -18.84 59.53 1.77
N GLY A 68 -19.57 58.88 2.69
CA GLY A 68 -20.92 59.28 3.10
C GLY A 68 -21.83 58.12 3.51
N SER A 69 -21.46 56.86 3.23
CA SER A 69 -22.28 55.71 3.63
C SER A 69 -22.09 55.37 5.12
N SER A 70 -23.18 55.38 5.89
CA SER A 70 -23.19 55.14 7.35
C SER A 70 -23.36 53.67 7.72
N GLY A 71 -22.68 52.76 7.00
CA GLY A 71 -22.64 51.32 7.28
C GLY A 71 -21.31 50.89 7.89
N SER A 72 -21.33 50.01 8.89
CA SER A 72 -20.12 49.40 9.45
C SER A 72 -19.54 48.39 8.46
N ASP A 73 -18.33 48.67 7.94
CA ASP A 73 -17.66 47.83 6.94
C ASP A 73 -17.07 46.58 7.63
N SER A 74 -17.91 45.55 7.80
CA SER A 74 -17.59 44.27 8.46
C SER A 74 -17.63 43.10 7.49
N GLY A 75 -17.31 43.35 6.21
CA GLY A 75 -17.08 42.31 5.21
C GLY A 75 -15.63 41.86 5.25
N ALA A 76 -15.39 40.59 5.54
CA ALA A 76 -14.04 40.02 5.46
C ALA A 76 -13.53 40.08 4.00
N ILE A 77 -12.39 40.72 3.79
CA ILE A 77 -11.71 40.70 2.49
C ILE A 77 -11.04 39.31 2.36
N VAL A 78 -11.36 38.59 1.29
CA VAL A 78 -10.99 37.16 1.16
C VAL A 78 -9.75 36.95 0.28
N THR A 79 -9.34 37.93 -0.53
CA THR A 79 -8.22 37.78 -1.47
C THR A 79 -7.30 39.00 -1.51
N ASP A 80 -6.00 38.77 -1.75
CA ASP A 80 -4.97 39.81 -1.84
C ASP A 80 -5.29 40.89 -2.88
N ALA A 81 -5.83 40.51 -4.04
CA ALA A 81 -6.23 41.44 -5.09
C ALA A 81 -7.26 42.47 -4.58
N GLN A 82 -8.23 42.06 -3.76
CA GLN A 82 -9.22 42.96 -3.18
C GLN A 82 -8.61 43.91 -2.15
N CYS A 83 -7.68 43.43 -1.32
CA CYS A 83 -6.87 44.27 -0.43
C CYS A 83 -6.09 45.33 -1.24
N ARG A 84 -5.45 44.92 -2.34
CA ARG A 84 -4.66 45.78 -3.22
C ARG A 84 -5.50 46.92 -3.83
N ARG A 85 -6.67 46.60 -4.41
CA ARG A 85 -7.60 47.61 -4.95
C ARG A 85 -8.07 48.59 -3.87
N ARG A 86 -8.35 48.10 -2.65
CA ARG A 86 -8.78 48.94 -1.52
C ARG A 86 -7.68 49.89 -1.07
N ASN A 87 -6.43 49.43 -1.02
CA ASN A 87 -5.26 50.26 -0.70
C ASN A 87 -5.01 51.33 -1.79
N GLN A 88 -5.05 50.94 -3.07
CA GLN A 88 -4.96 51.87 -4.20
C GLN A 88 -6.03 52.97 -4.10
N GLN A 89 -7.26 52.65 -3.68
CA GLN A 89 -8.33 53.63 -3.48
C GLN A 89 -7.97 54.65 -2.38
N LEU A 90 -7.44 54.19 -1.24
CA LEU A 90 -7.04 55.06 -0.14
C LEU A 90 -5.86 55.98 -0.51
N PHE A 91 -4.90 55.47 -1.28
CA PHE A 91 -3.75 56.25 -1.73
C PHE A 91 -4.14 57.38 -2.70
N LEU A 92 -5.07 57.12 -3.63
CA LEU A 92 -5.60 58.17 -4.52
C LEU A 92 -6.41 59.23 -3.77
N LEU A 93 -7.13 58.87 -2.69
CA LEU A 93 -7.80 59.84 -1.81
C LEU A 93 -6.80 60.73 -1.07
N GLN A 94 -5.69 60.17 -0.57
CA GLN A 94 -4.61 60.96 0.04
C GLN A 94 -3.97 61.91 -0.99
N ALA A 95 -3.64 61.41 -2.18
CA ALA A 95 -3.02 62.20 -3.26
C ALA A 95 -3.85 63.42 -3.68
N GLN A 96 -5.18 63.41 -3.49
CA GLN A 96 -6.06 64.55 -3.77
C GLN A 96 -5.93 65.71 -2.75
N LYS A 97 -5.38 65.45 -1.54
CA LYS A 97 -5.36 66.42 -0.43
C LYS A 97 -3.96 66.72 0.11
N ASP A 98 -3.04 65.78 0.00
CA ASP A 98 -1.69 65.84 0.58
C ASP A 98 -0.67 66.38 -0.43
N PRO A 99 -0.15 67.62 -0.26
CA PRO A 99 0.84 68.20 -1.18
C PRO A 99 2.22 67.51 -1.11
N ALA A 100 2.45 66.64 -0.14
CA ALA A 100 3.68 65.85 -0.02
C ALA A 100 3.57 64.48 -0.72
N PHE A 101 2.38 64.07 -1.18
CA PHE A 101 2.20 62.80 -1.89
C PHE A 101 2.84 62.87 -3.28
N SER A 102 3.72 61.92 -3.61
CA SER A 102 4.47 61.96 -4.86
C SER A 102 3.59 61.61 -6.06
N SER A 103 3.61 62.44 -7.11
CA SER A 103 2.89 62.16 -8.36
C SER A 103 3.35 60.85 -9.01
N ARG A 104 4.61 60.43 -8.80
CA ARG A 104 5.13 59.15 -9.31
C ARG A 104 4.36 57.95 -8.77
N LEU A 105 3.94 57.98 -7.50
CA LEU A 105 3.18 56.89 -6.89
C LEU A 105 1.77 56.77 -7.51
N VAL A 106 1.22 57.87 -8.05
CA VAL A 106 -0.03 57.85 -8.83
C VAL A 106 0.22 57.20 -10.19
N ASP A 107 1.31 57.55 -10.87
CA ASP A 107 1.73 56.95 -12.14
C ASP A 107 2.03 55.43 -11.99
N ASP A 108 2.64 55.02 -10.87
CA ASP A 108 2.91 53.61 -10.55
C ASP A 108 1.61 52.83 -10.37
N ILE A 109 0.65 53.34 -9.56
CA ILE A 109 -0.69 52.76 -9.41
C ILE A 109 -1.43 52.69 -10.75
N ARG A 110 -1.27 53.70 -11.61
CA ARG A 110 -1.83 53.73 -12.97
C ARG A 110 -1.27 52.59 -13.83
N SER A 111 0.06 52.38 -13.76
CA SER A 111 0.75 51.32 -14.49
C SER A 111 0.28 49.93 -14.05
N ASP A 112 0.17 49.69 -12.74
CA ASP A 112 -0.29 48.41 -12.19
C ASP A 112 -1.69 48.05 -12.69
N ILE A 113 -2.64 49.00 -12.65
CA ILE A 113 -4.03 48.76 -13.09
C ILE A 113 -4.09 48.46 -14.60
N LEU A 114 -3.29 49.16 -15.41
CA LEU A 114 -3.19 48.90 -16.85
C LEU A 114 -2.58 47.52 -17.14
N GLN A 115 -1.56 47.11 -16.36
CA GLN A 115 -0.94 45.80 -16.48
C GLN A 115 -1.91 44.67 -16.10
N ASP A 116 -2.73 44.84 -15.06
CA ASP A 116 -3.76 43.86 -14.67
C ASP A 116 -4.85 43.70 -15.74
N LEU A 117 -5.32 44.79 -16.36
CA LEU A 117 -6.25 44.75 -17.50
C LEU A 117 -5.64 44.10 -18.74
N GLU A 118 -4.32 44.16 -18.92
CA GLU A 118 -3.62 43.47 -20.00
C GLU A 118 -3.44 41.97 -19.69
N LEU A 119 -3.09 41.63 -18.46
CA LEU A 119 -2.91 40.25 -18.04
C LEU A 119 -4.21 39.42 -18.15
N GLN A 120 -5.35 39.99 -17.75
CA GLN A 120 -6.67 39.33 -17.91
C GLN A 120 -7.07 39.17 -19.38
N SER A 121 -6.73 40.14 -20.25
CA SER A 121 -6.90 40.03 -21.72
C SER A 121 -6.11 38.84 -22.28
N ILE A 122 -4.83 38.72 -21.90
CA ILE A 122 -3.94 37.61 -22.29
C ILE A 122 -4.45 36.27 -21.75
N GLN A 123 -4.98 36.21 -20.52
CA GLN A 123 -5.58 34.99 -19.96
C GLN A 123 -6.81 34.53 -20.76
N HIS A 124 -7.70 35.45 -21.14
CA HIS A 124 -8.86 35.13 -21.99
C HIS A 124 -8.44 34.72 -23.42
N GLU A 125 -7.38 35.29 -23.97
CA GLU A 125 -6.78 34.86 -25.24
C GLU A 125 -6.22 33.44 -25.15
N HIS A 126 -5.41 33.14 -24.13
CA HIS A 126 -4.82 31.82 -23.94
C HIS A 126 -5.88 30.74 -23.69
N ALA A 127 -6.94 31.04 -22.92
CA ALA A 127 -8.06 30.13 -22.72
C ALA A 127 -8.83 29.84 -24.03
N GLN A 128 -8.97 30.83 -24.92
CA GLN A 128 -9.56 30.60 -26.25
C GLN A 128 -8.63 29.74 -27.12
N PHE A 129 -7.34 30.08 -27.20
CA PHE A 129 -6.34 29.36 -27.99
C PHE A 129 -6.24 27.88 -27.59
N PHE A 130 -6.17 27.60 -26.28
CA PHE A 130 -6.15 26.23 -25.76
C PHE A 130 -7.42 25.45 -26.13
N SER A 131 -8.59 26.11 -26.09
CA SER A 131 -9.85 25.46 -26.47
C SER A 131 -9.96 25.19 -27.97
N GLU A 132 -9.33 26.03 -28.80
CA GLU A 132 -9.21 25.79 -30.25
C GLU A 132 -8.27 24.61 -30.55
N LEU A 133 -7.13 24.51 -29.85
CA LEU A 133 -6.20 23.36 -29.88
C LEU A 133 -6.87 22.02 -29.51
N VAL A 134 -7.69 22.00 -28.46
CA VAL A 134 -8.46 20.78 -28.09
C VAL A 134 -9.48 20.41 -29.17
N THR A 135 -10.00 21.38 -29.93
CA THR A 135 -10.92 21.12 -31.05
C THR A 135 -10.21 20.54 -32.25
N GLU A 136 -9.01 21.01 -32.55
CA GLU A 136 -8.12 20.46 -33.57
C GLU A 136 -7.79 18.99 -33.25
N TRP A 137 -7.33 18.71 -32.02
CA TRP A 137 -7.04 17.34 -31.57
C TRP A 137 -8.25 16.38 -31.64
N LEU A 138 -9.44 16.85 -31.26
CA LEU A 138 -10.67 16.06 -31.37
C LEU A 138 -11.16 15.87 -32.82
N SER A 139 -10.67 16.66 -33.77
CA SER A 139 -11.02 16.57 -35.20
C SER A 139 -10.11 15.60 -35.98
N ASP A 140 -8.88 15.39 -35.50
CA ASP A 140 -7.82 14.63 -36.19
C ASP A 140 -7.83 13.11 -35.93
N THR A 141 -8.81 12.58 -35.18
CA THR A 141 -8.99 11.13 -34.97
C THR A 141 -9.62 10.46 -36.20
N PRO A 142 -8.89 9.64 -36.98
CA PRO A 142 -9.43 9.04 -38.19
C PRO A 142 -10.35 7.87 -37.86
N VAL A 143 -11.52 7.82 -38.49
CA VAL A 143 -12.36 6.60 -38.50
C VAL A 143 -11.74 5.59 -39.46
N PRO A 144 -11.29 4.40 -39.01
CA PRO A 144 -10.68 3.43 -39.91
C PRO A 144 -11.71 2.81 -40.84
N PRO A 145 -11.43 2.70 -42.16
CA PRO A 145 -12.34 2.04 -43.09
C PRO A 145 -12.28 0.51 -42.93
N SER A 146 -13.44 -0.12 -43.03
CA SER A 146 -13.59 -1.58 -43.10
C SER A 146 -13.16 -2.13 -44.46
N THR A 147 -12.21 -3.08 -44.51
CA THR A 147 -12.16 -4.08 -45.59
C THR A 147 -11.40 -5.36 -45.22
N GLU A 148 -11.83 -6.45 -45.83
CA GLU A 148 -11.38 -7.83 -45.65
C GLU A 148 -10.03 -8.12 -46.33
N THR A 149 -9.24 -9.10 -45.85
CA THR A 149 -8.62 -10.21 -46.65
C THR A 149 -8.02 -11.26 -45.67
N LYS A 150 -7.86 -12.52 -46.12
CA LYS A 150 -7.59 -13.73 -45.31
C LYS A 150 -6.12 -14.19 -45.31
N SER A 151 -5.77 -15.02 -44.31
CA SER A 151 -4.77 -16.13 -44.31
C SER A 151 -3.27 -15.78 -44.51
N ALA A 152 -2.28 -16.46 -43.87
CA ALA A 152 -2.27 -17.57 -42.90
C ALA A 152 -0.99 -17.52 -42.03
N ASP A 153 -0.96 -18.33 -40.96
CA ASP A 153 0.21 -18.80 -40.18
C ASP A 153 1.38 -17.83 -39.92
N ASP A 154 1.37 -17.23 -38.72
CA ASP A 154 2.55 -17.31 -37.82
C ASP A 154 2.14 -17.13 -36.34
N SER A 155 1.22 -17.98 -35.86
CA SER A 155 0.77 -17.99 -34.46
C SER A 155 1.44 -19.11 -33.67
N ALA A 156 2.68 -18.89 -33.24
CA ALA A 156 3.45 -19.87 -32.45
C ALA A 156 4.31 -19.22 -31.35
N PHE A 157 3.68 -18.40 -30.50
CA PHE A 157 4.19 -18.14 -29.15
C PHE A 157 3.09 -18.52 -28.15
N GLU A 158 2.86 -19.83 -28.00
CA GLU A 158 2.06 -20.34 -26.89
C GLU A 158 2.75 -19.94 -25.58
N SER A 159 2.12 -19.06 -24.81
CA SER A 159 2.42 -18.93 -23.39
C SER A 159 1.88 -20.17 -22.68
N ILE A 160 2.62 -21.28 -22.75
CA ILE A 160 2.27 -22.54 -22.09
C ILE A 160 2.19 -22.27 -20.59
N GLY A 161 0.95 -22.11 -20.10
CA GLY A 161 0.67 -21.99 -18.69
C GLY A 161 1.18 -23.22 -17.97
N ARG A 162 1.66 -23.05 -16.73
CA ARG A 162 2.06 -24.20 -15.91
C ARG A 162 0.88 -25.16 -15.81
N LYS A 163 1.13 -26.46 -15.93
CA LYS A 163 0.10 -27.52 -15.89
C LYS A 163 -0.93 -27.31 -14.75
N GLU A 164 -0.43 -26.95 -13.56
CA GLU A 164 -1.21 -26.57 -12.38
C GLU A 164 -2.26 -25.46 -12.62
N MET A 165 -1.94 -24.43 -13.41
CA MET A 165 -2.85 -23.33 -13.76
C MET A 165 -4.05 -23.86 -14.56
N HIS A 166 -3.79 -24.70 -15.56
CA HIS A 166 -4.86 -25.29 -16.39
C HIS A 166 -5.72 -26.28 -15.58
N GLU A 167 -5.11 -27.04 -14.67
CA GLU A 167 -5.83 -27.95 -13.77
C GLU A 167 -6.73 -27.19 -12.77
N GLN A 168 -6.22 -26.13 -12.14
CA GLN A 168 -7.01 -25.29 -11.23
C GLN A 168 -8.11 -24.50 -11.97
N ARG A 169 -7.84 -24.01 -13.19
CA ARG A 169 -8.87 -23.41 -14.07
C ARG A 169 -9.99 -24.40 -14.36
N ALA A 170 -9.66 -25.59 -14.88
CA ALA A 170 -10.65 -26.60 -15.23
C ALA A 170 -11.50 -27.04 -14.02
N GLN A 171 -10.87 -27.19 -12.84
CA GLN A 171 -11.59 -27.46 -11.60
C GLN A 171 -12.56 -26.33 -11.24
N TRP A 172 -12.11 -25.07 -11.28
CA TRP A 172 -12.95 -23.90 -11.00
C TRP A 172 -14.13 -23.77 -11.98
N GLU A 173 -13.88 -23.90 -13.29
CA GLU A 173 -14.93 -23.87 -14.33
C GLU A 173 -15.99 -24.96 -14.10
N SER A 174 -15.54 -26.18 -13.76
CA SER A 174 -16.45 -27.30 -13.44
C SER A 174 -17.34 -27.06 -12.22
N ILE A 175 -16.93 -26.18 -11.32
CA ILE A 175 -17.67 -25.82 -10.10
C ILE A 175 -18.63 -24.66 -10.38
N VAL A 176 -18.15 -23.58 -11.02
CA VAL A 176 -18.85 -22.29 -11.10
C VAL A 176 -19.90 -22.24 -12.21
N PHE A 177 -19.73 -23.04 -13.27
CA PHE A 177 -20.70 -23.14 -14.38
C PHE A 177 -21.66 -24.32 -14.26
N SER A 178 -21.47 -25.23 -13.30
CA SER A 178 -22.44 -26.30 -13.00
C SER A 178 -23.61 -25.76 -12.17
N GLN A 179 -24.85 -26.08 -12.56
CA GLN A 179 -26.02 -25.86 -11.71
C GLN A 179 -26.04 -26.82 -10.53
N CYS A 180 -26.41 -26.33 -9.33
CA CYS A 180 -26.59 -27.16 -8.13
C CYS A 180 -28.09 -27.25 -7.82
N GLN A 181 -28.74 -28.33 -8.23
CA GLN A 181 -30.16 -28.53 -7.95
C GLN A 181 -30.38 -28.87 -6.47
N LEU A 182 -30.60 -27.83 -5.67
CA LEU A 182 -31.00 -27.94 -4.27
C LEU A 182 -32.48 -27.70 -4.09
N ASP A 183 -32.98 -28.19 -2.97
CA ASP A 183 -34.37 -28.12 -2.57
C ASP A 183 -34.53 -26.97 -1.56
N GLU A 184 -34.97 -25.80 -2.03
CA GLU A 184 -35.16 -24.60 -1.21
C GLU A 184 -36.14 -24.83 -0.04
N ASP A 185 -37.11 -25.73 -0.19
CA ASP A 185 -38.05 -26.10 0.87
C ASP A 185 -37.34 -26.88 1.99
N LYS A 186 -36.39 -27.77 1.68
CA LYS A 186 -35.55 -28.44 2.69
C LYS A 186 -34.67 -27.45 3.46
N ILE A 187 -34.09 -26.46 2.78
CA ILE A 187 -33.27 -25.42 3.42
C ILE A 187 -34.15 -24.59 4.36
N SER A 188 -35.31 -24.13 3.86
CA SER A 188 -36.28 -23.35 4.65
C SER A 188 -36.78 -24.12 5.87
N ALA A 189 -37.16 -25.39 5.70
CA ALA A 189 -37.61 -26.26 6.79
C ALA A 189 -36.51 -26.54 7.84
N TYR A 190 -35.25 -26.63 7.41
CA TYR A 190 -34.11 -26.75 8.34
C TYR A 190 -33.93 -25.47 9.16
N LEU A 191 -33.95 -24.30 8.51
CA LEU A 191 -33.83 -23.00 9.19
C LEU A 191 -35.00 -22.73 10.13
N ASP A 192 -36.24 -23.02 9.73
CA ASP A 192 -37.42 -22.89 10.60
C ASP A 192 -37.33 -23.83 11.81
N LYS A 193 -36.88 -25.08 11.62
CA LYS A 193 -36.65 -26.03 12.73
C LYS A 193 -35.56 -25.53 13.70
N LEU A 194 -34.55 -24.85 13.19
CA LEU A 194 -33.43 -24.34 13.99
C LEU A 194 -33.79 -23.07 14.78
N PHE A 195 -34.51 -22.12 14.17
CA PHE A 195 -34.80 -20.82 14.79
C PHE A 195 -36.21 -20.68 15.40
N ASN A 196 -37.10 -21.66 15.25
CA ASN A 196 -38.40 -21.70 15.94
C ASN A 196 -38.48 -22.78 17.02
N THR A 197 -37.37 -23.09 17.69
CA THR A 197 -37.32 -24.08 18.79
C THR A 197 -38.10 -23.64 20.03
N ASP A 198 -38.08 -22.34 20.34
CA ASP A 198 -38.77 -21.76 21.49
C ASP A 198 -39.06 -20.25 21.27
N MET A 199 -39.86 -19.69 22.17
CA MET A 199 -40.30 -18.29 22.11
C MET A 199 -39.15 -17.27 22.16
N VAL A 200 -38.03 -17.59 22.83
CA VAL A 200 -36.88 -16.68 22.93
C VAL A 200 -36.14 -16.63 21.61
N VAL A 201 -35.88 -17.79 21.00
CA VAL A 201 -35.22 -17.88 19.69
C VAL A 201 -36.10 -17.27 18.59
N SER A 202 -37.40 -17.58 18.55
CA SER A 202 -38.33 -16.96 17.59
C SER A 202 -38.43 -15.43 17.76
N HIS A 203 -38.39 -14.92 19.00
CA HIS A 203 -38.39 -13.47 19.22
C HIS A 203 -37.08 -12.82 18.75
N ALA A 204 -35.93 -13.45 19.00
CA ALA A 204 -34.64 -12.97 18.52
C ALA A 204 -34.55 -13.01 16.98
N LEU A 205 -35.04 -14.08 16.33
CA LEU A 205 -35.18 -14.16 14.87
C LEU A 205 -36.09 -13.05 14.34
N LYS A 206 -37.25 -12.84 14.97
CA LYS A 206 -38.16 -11.77 14.56
C LYS A 206 -37.50 -10.40 14.63
N ALA A 207 -36.73 -10.11 15.69
CA ALA A 207 -35.98 -8.86 15.80
C ALA A 207 -34.97 -8.67 14.66
N VAL A 208 -34.29 -9.75 14.22
CA VAL A 208 -33.41 -9.72 13.03
C VAL A 208 -34.21 -9.47 11.75
N ARG A 209 -35.31 -10.19 11.52
CA ARG A 209 -36.18 -9.99 10.34
C ARG A 209 -36.73 -8.57 10.26
N ASP A 210 -37.35 -8.10 11.34
CA ASP A 210 -37.94 -6.76 11.41
C ASP A 210 -36.87 -5.66 11.23
N ALA A 211 -35.63 -5.88 11.70
CA ALA A 211 -34.51 -4.97 11.46
C ALA A 211 -34.03 -4.99 10.01
N THR A 212 -33.87 -6.16 9.40
CA THR A 212 -33.43 -6.30 8.00
C THR A 212 -34.44 -5.71 7.02
N ILE A 213 -35.74 -5.91 7.25
CA ILE A 213 -36.80 -5.29 6.43
C ILE A 213 -36.69 -3.75 6.50
N ARG A 214 -36.64 -3.17 7.72
CA ARG A 214 -36.48 -1.72 7.89
C ARG A 214 -35.21 -1.18 7.23
N THR A 215 -34.08 -1.89 7.33
CA THR A 215 -32.83 -1.49 6.68
C THR A 215 -32.95 -1.54 5.16
N CYS A 216 -33.57 -2.58 4.60
CA CYS A 216 -33.84 -2.69 3.16
C CYS A 216 -34.73 -1.52 2.65
N GLU A 217 -35.79 -1.18 3.39
CA GLU A 217 -36.68 -0.05 3.11
C GLU A 217 -35.96 1.30 3.23
N THR A 218 -35.09 1.44 4.24
CA THR A 218 -34.28 2.65 4.45
C THR A 218 -33.30 2.85 3.30
N PHE A 219 -32.57 1.81 2.90
CA PHE A 219 -31.65 1.91 1.76
C PHE A 219 -32.38 2.20 0.46
N GLN A 220 -33.56 1.60 0.23
CA GLN A 220 -34.35 1.85 -0.98
C GLN A 220 -34.97 3.26 -1.04
N SER A 221 -35.11 3.95 0.11
CA SER A 221 -35.61 5.32 0.20
C SER A 221 -34.52 6.40 0.33
N ASP A 222 -33.26 5.99 0.52
CA ASP A 222 -32.09 6.87 0.60
C ASP A 222 -31.75 7.46 -0.78
N ARG A 223 -32.00 8.78 -0.94
CA ARG A 223 -31.72 9.53 -2.18
C ARG A 223 -30.31 10.11 -2.24
N GLU A 224 -29.59 10.09 -1.13
CA GLU A 224 -28.23 10.63 -0.98
C GLU A 224 -27.32 9.53 -0.42
N PHE A 225 -27.47 8.31 -0.98
CA PHE A 225 -26.74 7.13 -0.55
C PHE A 225 -25.23 7.38 -0.64
N PHE A 226 -24.80 8.04 -1.72
CA PHE A 226 -23.45 8.53 -1.98
C PHE A 226 -23.36 10.05 -1.80
N ASN A 227 -22.24 10.52 -1.27
CA ASN A 227 -21.78 11.92 -1.32
C ASN A 227 -20.24 11.92 -1.30
N ALA A 228 -19.59 13.06 -1.58
CA ALA A 228 -18.13 13.13 -1.68
C ALA A 228 -17.40 12.57 -0.43
N ASP A 229 -17.83 12.94 0.79
CA ASP A 229 -17.21 12.50 2.05
C ASP A 229 -17.32 10.99 2.28
N LYS A 230 -18.51 10.41 2.08
CA LYS A 230 -18.72 8.95 2.14
C LYS A 230 -17.86 8.26 1.08
N LEU A 231 -17.78 8.82 -0.12
CA LEU A 231 -17.04 8.23 -1.23
C LEU A 231 -15.53 8.19 -0.97
N VAL A 232 -14.93 9.16 -0.26
CA VAL A 232 -13.53 9.07 0.19
C VAL A 232 -13.29 7.80 1.03
N ASN A 233 -14.22 7.46 1.93
CA ASN A 233 -14.17 6.25 2.74
C ASN A 233 -14.41 4.98 1.91
N THR A 234 -15.41 4.99 1.01
CA THR A 234 -15.65 3.88 0.06
C THR A 234 -14.41 3.60 -0.80
N VAL A 235 -13.75 4.65 -1.30
CA VAL A 235 -12.51 4.55 -2.07
C VAL A 235 -11.36 4.02 -1.19
N GLN A 236 -11.29 4.40 0.10
CA GLN A 236 -10.30 3.84 1.03
C GLN A 236 -10.52 2.35 1.29
N GLY A 237 -11.76 1.92 1.54
CA GLY A 237 -12.10 0.51 1.75
C GLY A 237 -11.88 -0.34 0.49
N LEU A 238 -12.23 0.18 -0.69
CA LEU A 238 -12.03 -0.54 -1.95
C LEU A 238 -10.54 -0.66 -2.34
N LEU A 239 -9.71 0.34 -2.01
CA LEU A 239 -8.24 0.28 -2.16
C LEU A 239 -7.57 -0.70 -1.18
N GLN A 240 -8.28 -1.22 -0.18
CA GLN A 240 -7.84 -2.30 0.72
C GLN A 240 -8.30 -3.68 0.23
N THR A 241 -8.85 -3.80 -0.98
CA THR A 241 -9.24 -5.09 -1.58
C THR A 241 -8.31 -5.51 -2.70
N ASP A 242 -8.07 -6.81 -2.79
CA ASP A 242 -7.33 -7.47 -3.87
C ASP A 242 -8.03 -7.36 -5.26
N LEU A 243 -9.17 -6.67 -5.38
CA LEU A 243 -10.01 -6.66 -6.58
C LEU A 243 -9.37 -5.87 -7.74
N LEU A 244 -8.86 -4.67 -7.44
CA LEU A 244 -8.47 -3.69 -8.46
C LEU A 244 -7.13 -4.03 -9.12
N SER A 245 -7.00 -3.68 -10.40
CA SER A 245 -5.69 -3.57 -11.06
C SER A 245 -4.94 -2.31 -10.58
N PRO A 246 -3.59 -2.26 -10.69
CA PRO A 246 -2.80 -1.08 -10.32
C PRO A 246 -3.25 0.20 -11.04
N GLU A 247 -3.68 0.09 -12.29
CA GLU A 247 -4.23 1.21 -13.08
C GLU A 247 -5.53 1.75 -12.46
N LYS A 248 -6.50 0.87 -12.17
CA LYS A 248 -7.78 1.26 -11.55
C LYS A 248 -7.58 1.78 -10.13
N ALA A 249 -6.65 1.22 -9.37
CA ALA A 249 -6.26 1.74 -8.05
C ALA A 249 -5.66 3.15 -8.15
N ASN A 250 -4.90 3.48 -9.19
CA ASN A 250 -4.37 4.82 -9.40
C ASN A 250 -5.44 5.82 -9.84
N VAL A 251 -6.44 5.39 -10.65
CA VAL A 251 -7.64 6.20 -10.93
C VAL A 251 -8.41 6.54 -9.65
N LEU A 252 -8.62 5.55 -8.77
CA LEU A 252 -9.27 5.79 -7.47
C LEU A 252 -8.46 6.70 -6.54
N LYS A 253 -7.13 6.58 -6.53
CA LYS A 253 -6.25 7.50 -5.79
C LYS A 253 -6.35 8.93 -6.35
N SER A 254 -6.52 9.12 -7.67
CA SER A 254 -6.65 10.46 -8.25
C SER A 254 -7.97 11.13 -7.86
N PHE A 255 -9.08 10.39 -7.73
CA PHE A 255 -10.35 10.94 -7.25
C PHE A 255 -10.21 11.63 -5.88
N LYS A 256 -9.41 11.05 -4.95
CA LYS A 256 -9.14 11.68 -3.64
C LYS A 256 -8.42 13.03 -3.70
N THR A 257 -7.79 13.37 -4.83
CA THR A 257 -7.11 14.66 -5.00
C THR A 257 -8.01 15.76 -5.58
N ASN A 258 -9.23 15.43 -6.00
CA ASN A 258 -10.16 16.37 -6.62
C ASN A 258 -11.59 16.20 -6.07
N PRO A 259 -12.07 17.11 -5.19
CA PRO A 259 -13.39 16.98 -4.55
C PRO A 259 -14.55 17.13 -5.53
N ASP A 260 -14.41 17.94 -6.59
CA ASP A 260 -15.45 18.12 -7.61
C ASP A 260 -15.70 16.80 -8.38
N VAL A 261 -14.62 16.08 -8.71
CA VAL A 261 -14.71 14.75 -9.34
C VAL A 261 -15.37 13.72 -8.41
N LEU A 262 -15.10 13.76 -7.10
CA LEU A 262 -15.79 12.90 -6.14
C LEU A 262 -17.29 13.20 -6.06
N GLN A 263 -17.71 14.46 -6.17
CA GLN A 263 -19.13 14.81 -6.17
C GLN A 263 -19.82 14.34 -7.46
N GLU A 264 -19.23 14.56 -8.63
CA GLU A 264 -19.76 14.05 -9.91
C GLU A 264 -19.87 12.52 -9.92
N VAL A 265 -18.86 11.81 -9.38
CA VAL A 265 -18.92 10.34 -9.22
C VAL A 265 -20.02 9.94 -8.24
N ALA A 266 -20.19 10.65 -7.12
CA ALA A 266 -21.27 10.39 -6.17
C ALA A 266 -22.66 10.58 -6.80
N ASP A 267 -22.85 11.61 -7.63
CA ASP A 267 -24.11 11.87 -8.32
C ASP A 267 -24.43 10.80 -9.38
N VAL A 268 -23.43 10.35 -10.15
CA VAL A 268 -23.58 9.20 -11.06
C VAL A 268 -23.91 7.90 -10.31
N LEU A 269 -23.29 7.67 -9.15
CA LEU A 269 -23.58 6.50 -8.32
C LEU A 269 -24.99 6.57 -7.71
N ASN A 270 -25.45 7.74 -7.25
CA ASN A 270 -26.83 7.97 -6.81
C ASN A 270 -27.84 7.72 -7.96
N MET A 271 -27.52 8.15 -9.19
CA MET A 271 -28.35 7.85 -10.37
C MET A 271 -28.45 6.34 -10.66
N ARG A 272 -27.31 5.61 -10.65
CA ARG A 272 -27.31 4.14 -10.81
C ARG A 272 -28.07 3.44 -9.68
N PHE A 273 -27.94 3.95 -8.45
CA PHE A 273 -28.61 3.42 -7.27
C PHE A 273 -30.14 3.62 -7.32
N ALA A 274 -30.61 4.77 -7.80
CA ALA A 274 -32.04 5.00 -8.01
C ALA A 274 -32.66 4.03 -9.06
N SER A 275 -31.85 3.52 -10.00
CA SER A 275 -32.24 2.55 -11.02
C SER A 275 -31.83 1.09 -10.71
N LEU A 276 -31.53 0.75 -9.44
CA LEU A 276 -30.99 -0.57 -9.05
C LEU A 276 -31.82 -1.78 -9.52
N HIS A 277 -33.14 -1.63 -9.66
CA HIS A 277 -34.04 -2.68 -10.17
C HIS A 277 -33.80 -3.06 -11.64
N THR A 278 -33.14 -2.21 -12.42
CA THR A 278 -32.68 -2.47 -13.79
C THR A 278 -31.16 -2.52 -13.88
N TRP A 279 -30.45 -2.68 -12.77
CA TRP A 279 -28.99 -2.79 -12.80
C TRP A 279 -28.57 -4.15 -13.39
N GLU A 280 -27.68 -4.06 -14.36
CA GLU A 280 -26.97 -5.17 -15.00
C GLU A 280 -25.48 -4.82 -15.05
N TRP A 281 -24.63 -5.84 -15.13
CA TRP A 281 -23.18 -5.67 -15.19
C TRP A 281 -22.72 -4.87 -16.42
N THR A 282 -21.80 -3.92 -16.22
CA THR A 282 -21.09 -3.29 -17.35
C THR A 282 -20.21 -4.35 -18.03
N THR A 283 -20.48 -4.69 -19.30
CA THR A 283 -19.79 -5.74 -20.04
C THR A 283 -19.06 -5.23 -21.30
N VAL A 284 -17.99 -5.92 -21.70
CA VAL A 284 -17.25 -5.66 -22.93
C VAL A 284 -17.35 -6.88 -23.85
N ASN A 285 -17.97 -6.72 -25.01
CA ASN A 285 -18.39 -7.85 -25.87
C ASN A 285 -19.29 -8.86 -25.12
N GLY A 286 -20.23 -8.39 -24.28
CA GLY A 286 -21.24 -9.24 -23.61
C GLY A 286 -20.77 -10.03 -22.38
N ALA A 287 -19.52 -9.86 -21.94
CA ALA A 287 -18.99 -10.48 -20.73
C ALA A 287 -18.10 -9.53 -19.92
N ILE A 288 -17.90 -9.87 -18.65
CA ILE A 288 -16.87 -9.30 -17.78
C ILE A 288 -15.60 -10.14 -17.93
N SER A 289 -14.46 -9.47 -18.02
CA SER A 289 -13.15 -10.12 -18.05
C SER A 289 -12.83 -10.73 -16.68
N ILE A 290 -12.31 -11.96 -16.66
CA ILE A 290 -11.79 -12.61 -15.45
C ILE A 290 -10.31 -13.01 -15.63
N GLU A 291 -9.54 -12.83 -14.55
CA GLU A 291 -8.10 -13.02 -14.50
C GLU A 291 -7.71 -14.08 -13.47
N GLN A 292 -6.69 -14.89 -13.78
CA GLN A 292 -6.10 -15.83 -12.83
C GLN A 292 -4.79 -15.27 -12.26
N ARG A 293 -4.82 -14.81 -11.01
CA ARG A 293 -3.61 -14.35 -10.28
C ARG A 293 -3.08 -15.47 -9.39
N ARG A 294 -1.75 -15.58 -9.27
CA ARG A 294 -1.08 -16.60 -8.47
C ARG A 294 -0.66 -16.04 -7.11
N GLN A 295 -1.16 -16.63 -6.03
CA GLN A 295 -0.78 -16.25 -4.66
C GLN A 295 0.62 -16.80 -4.29
N LEU A 296 1.26 -16.22 -3.27
CA LEU A 296 2.54 -16.66 -2.70
C LEU A 296 2.53 -18.14 -2.29
N ASN A 297 1.38 -18.64 -1.82
CA ASN A 297 1.14 -20.05 -1.48
C ASN A 297 1.08 -21.01 -2.69
N GLY A 298 1.26 -20.49 -3.92
CA GLY A 298 1.27 -21.24 -5.17
C GLY A 298 -0.07 -21.32 -5.90
N LYS A 299 -1.20 -21.11 -5.21
CA LYS A 299 -2.55 -21.31 -5.76
C LYS A 299 -2.97 -20.17 -6.69
N TYR A 300 -3.78 -20.53 -7.69
CA TYR A 300 -4.42 -19.59 -8.61
C TYR A 300 -5.80 -19.19 -8.08
N ARG A 301 -6.11 -17.90 -8.16
CA ARG A 301 -7.41 -17.33 -7.78
C ARG A 301 -7.97 -16.51 -8.94
N VAL A 302 -9.29 -16.59 -9.10
CA VAL A 302 -10.02 -15.93 -10.20
C VAL A 302 -10.60 -14.61 -9.70
N PHE A 303 -10.16 -13.51 -10.31
CA PHE A 303 -10.60 -12.14 -10.04
C PHE A 303 -11.48 -11.63 -11.19
N MET A 304 -12.41 -10.71 -10.89
CA MET A 304 -13.20 -9.99 -11.89
C MET A 304 -12.58 -8.62 -12.18
N ASP A 305 -12.45 -8.29 -13.46
CA ASP A 305 -11.97 -6.98 -13.91
C ASP A 305 -13.14 -6.08 -14.34
N GLU A 306 -13.91 -5.62 -13.34
CA GLU A 306 -15.12 -4.82 -13.53
C GLU A 306 -14.85 -3.30 -13.65
N ASP A 307 -15.87 -2.54 -14.05
CA ASP A 307 -15.76 -1.08 -14.14
C ASP A 307 -15.61 -0.42 -12.76
N VAL A 308 -14.86 0.69 -12.69
CA VAL A 308 -14.56 1.39 -11.44
C VAL A 308 -15.84 1.90 -10.75
N LEU A 309 -16.87 2.29 -11.50
CA LEU A 309 -18.14 2.75 -10.92
C LEU A 309 -18.98 1.59 -10.40
N ASP A 310 -18.97 0.43 -11.05
CA ASP A 310 -19.64 -0.77 -10.53
C ASP A 310 -18.93 -1.26 -9.27
N ALA A 311 -17.59 -1.28 -9.24
CA ALA A 311 -16.83 -1.62 -8.02
C ALA A 311 -17.15 -0.70 -6.83
N LEU A 312 -17.24 0.62 -7.05
CA LEU A 312 -17.64 1.58 -6.01
C LEU A 312 -19.09 1.38 -5.54
N LEU A 313 -20.03 1.18 -6.46
CA LEU A 313 -21.44 0.91 -6.17
C LEU A 313 -21.61 -0.37 -5.32
N LEU A 314 -20.99 -1.46 -5.78
CA LEU A 314 -21.07 -2.79 -5.16
C LEU A 314 -20.36 -2.84 -3.80
N HIS A 315 -19.21 -2.17 -3.67
CA HIS A 315 -18.51 -2.06 -2.39
C HIS A 315 -19.33 -1.28 -1.36
N ALA A 316 -19.90 -0.11 -1.73
CA ALA A 316 -20.72 0.68 -0.82
C ALA A 316 -22.00 -0.06 -0.35
N ILE A 317 -22.71 -0.71 -1.28
CA ILE A 317 -23.87 -1.56 -0.94
C ILE A 317 -23.45 -2.70 -0.02
N GLY A 318 -22.37 -3.41 -0.38
CA GLY A 318 -21.86 -4.54 0.40
C GLY A 318 -21.45 -4.16 1.82
N MET A 319 -20.74 -3.04 2.00
CA MET A 319 -20.34 -2.53 3.31
C MET A 319 -21.54 -2.20 4.20
N LYS A 320 -22.58 -1.55 3.66
CA LYS A 320 -23.81 -1.27 4.43
C LYS A 320 -24.53 -2.55 4.87
N PHE A 321 -24.64 -3.55 3.99
CA PHE A 321 -25.21 -4.86 4.38
C PHE A 321 -24.32 -5.62 5.37
N ALA A 322 -23.00 -5.54 5.25
CA ALA A 322 -22.06 -6.19 6.16
C ALA A 322 -22.16 -5.64 7.58
N VAL A 323 -22.15 -4.31 7.74
CA VAL A 323 -22.35 -3.64 9.04
C VAL A 323 -23.73 -3.96 9.62
N HIS A 324 -24.78 -3.96 8.80
CA HIS A 324 -26.15 -4.32 9.24
C HIS A 324 -26.23 -5.75 9.78
N PHE A 325 -25.73 -6.75 9.03
CA PHE A 325 -25.77 -8.15 9.47
C PHE A 325 -24.86 -8.39 10.68
N LYS A 326 -23.66 -7.78 10.73
CA LYS A 326 -22.79 -7.79 11.91
C LYS A 326 -23.54 -7.29 13.15
N ALA A 327 -24.23 -6.16 13.05
CA ALA A 327 -25.01 -5.59 14.15
C ALA A 327 -26.19 -6.49 14.56
N CYS A 328 -26.99 -6.97 13.61
CA CYS A 328 -28.16 -7.82 13.88
C CYS A 328 -27.78 -9.15 14.53
N PHE A 329 -26.80 -9.87 13.97
CA PHE A 329 -26.35 -11.13 14.53
C PHE A 329 -25.58 -10.95 15.85
N THR A 330 -24.88 -9.82 16.04
CA THR A 330 -24.30 -9.47 17.35
C THR A 330 -25.39 -9.23 18.39
N SER A 331 -26.50 -8.59 18.03
CA SER A 331 -27.66 -8.45 18.90
C SER A 331 -28.27 -9.81 19.26
N PHE A 332 -28.44 -10.70 18.27
CA PHE A 332 -28.88 -12.08 18.48
C PHE A 332 -27.95 -12.85 19.42
N PHE A 333 -26.62 -12.75 19.24
CA PHE A 333 -25.61 -13.35 20.12
C PHE A 333 -25.65 -12.83 21.56
N ASN A 334 -26.00 -11.55 21.77
CA ASN A 334 -26.16 -10.98 23.12
C ASN A 334 -27.52 -11.34 23.76
N SER A 335 -28.48 -11.83 22.98
CA SER A 335 -29.79 -12.25 23.47
C SER A 335 -29.74 -13.62 24.19
N PRO A 336 -30.74 -13.96 25.01
CA PRO A 336 -30.79 -15.28 25.66
C PRO A 336 -31.05 -16.46 24.70
N ALA A 337 -31.28 -16.21 23.41
CA ALA A 337 -31.37 -17.25 22.38
C ALA A 337 -30.02 -17.95 22.15
N TRP A 338 -28.91 -17.21 22.29
CA TRP A 338 -27.57 -17.77 22.17
C TRP A 338 -27.13 -18.43 23.49
N LYS A 339 -27.00 -19.75 23.48
CA LYS A 339 -26.69 -20.55 24.67
C LYS A 339 -25.25 -20.28 25.13
N SER A 340 -25.08 -20.10 26.43
CA SER A 340 -23.76 -19.91 27.05
C SER A 340 -23.20 -21.26 27.49
N ALA A 341 -21.88 -21.46 27.36
CA ALA A 341 -21.18 -22.65 27.85
C ALA A 341 -21.15 -22.72 29.40
N THR A 342 -21.24 -21.55 30.03
CA THR A 342 -21.37 -21.28 31.46
C THR A 342 -22.38 -22.23 32.13
N ARG A 343 -21.96 -22.99 33.15
CA ARG A 343 -22.92 -23.83 33.90
C ARG A 343 -23.93 -22.91 34.60
N GLN A 344 -25.22 -23.21 34.44
CA GLN A 344 -26.25 -22.52 35.20
C GLN A 344 -26.08 -22.83 36.69
N ILE A 345 -25.62 -21.84 37.45
CA ILE A 345 -25.60 -21.90 38.91
C ILE A 345 -27.06 -21.93 39.37
N SER A 346 -27.44 -22.97 40.10
CA SER A 346 -28.83 -23.09 40.55
C SER A 346 -29.19 -21.89 41.45
N LYS A 347 -30.46 -21.50 41.48
CA LYS A 347 -30.90 -20.42 42.38
C LYS A 347 -30.51 -20.72 43.84
N VAL A 348 -30.63 -21.99 44.26
CA VAL A 348 -30.24 -22.44 45.60
C VAL A 348 -28.75 -22.23 45.83
N ASP A 349 -27.88 -22.68 44.92
CA ASP A 349 -26.42 -22.51 45.06
C ASP A 349 -26.01 -21.04 45.05
N ARG A 350 -26.66 -20.20 44.22
CA ARG A 350 -26.39 -18.75 44.18
C ARG A 350 -26.81 -18.07 45.47
N ASP A 351 -28.05 -18.25 45.90
CA ASP A 351 -28.59 -17.63 47.12
C ASP A 351 -27.84 -18.15 48.37
N ARG A 352 -27.29 -19.37 48.32
CA ARG A 352 -26.42 -19.97 49.35
C ARG A 352 -24.99 -19.41 49.34
N ARG A 353 -24.40 -19.17 48.16
CA ARG A 353 -23.12 -18.44 48.04
C ARG A 353 -23.25 -17.01 48.55
N GLU A 354 -24.31 -16.31 48.18
CA GLU A 354 -24.62 -14.95 48.65
C GLU A 354 -24.76 -14.89 50.18
N TYR A 355 -25.40 -15.89 50.79
CA TYR A 355 -25.50 -16.01 52.25
C TYR A 355 -24.13 -16.13 52.96
N PHE A 356 -23.22 -16.97 52.45
CA PHE A 356 -21.92 -17.21 53.10
C PHE A 356 -20.86 -16.15 52.79
N LEU A 357 -20.84 -15.63 51.55
CA LEU A 357 -19.82 -14.69 51.08
C LEU A 357 -20.26 -13.22 51.27
N GLY A 358 -21.56 -12.96 51.12
CA GLY A 358 -22.17 -11.63 51.04
C GLY A 358 -22.73 -11.35 49.65
N THR A 359 -23.36 -10.19 49.48
CA THR A 359 -23.84 -9.73 48.17
C THR A 359 -22.68 -9.57 47.18
N ASP A 360 -22.70 -10.39 46.12
CA ASP A 360 -21.94 -10.14 44.90
C ASP A 360 -22.41 -8.79 44.31
N ASN A 361 -21.71 -7.70 44.62
CA ASN A 361 -21.76 -6.53 43.74
C ASN A 361 -21.28 -7.00 42.36
N GLY A 362 -22.12 -6.92 41.33
CA GLY A 362 -21.94 -7.56 40.01
C GLY A 362 -20.71 -7.15 39.19
N SER A 363 -19.77 -6.44 39.79
CA SER A 363 -18.47 -6.04 39.28
C SER A 363 -17.49 -7.21 39.06
N GLY A 364 -17.63 -8.33 39.79
CA GLY A 364 -16.73 -9.51 39.69
C GLY A 364 -17.03 -10.46 38.52
N SER A 365 -17.77 -10.01 37.50
CA SER A 365 -18.22 -10.87 36.39
C SER A 365 -17.17 -10.97 35.26
N SER A 366 -16.56 -9.84 34.89
CA SER A 366 -15.67 -9.73 33.71
C SER A 366 -14.28 -10.36 33.88
N SER A 367 -13.88 -10.67 35.11
CA SER A 367 -12.58 -11.24 35.47
C SER A 367 -12.48 -12.75 35.23
N THR A 368 -13.62 -13.45 35.15
CA THR A 368 -13.75 -14.91 35.10
C THR A 368 -13.34 -15.54 33.76
N VAL A 369 -13.06 -16.86 33.74
CA VAL A 369 -12.70 -17.59 32.50
C VAL A 369 -13.85 -17.53 31.49
N GLU A 370 -15.08 -17.81 31.92
CA GLU A 370 -16.25 -17.80 31.02
C GLU A 370 -16.53 -16.41 30.42
N ALA A 371 -16.42 -15.34 31.21
CA ALA A 371 -16.63 -13.99 30.70
C ALA A 371 -15.54 -13.59 29.70
N LYS A 372 -14.28 -13.95 29.97
CA LYS A 372 -13.15 -13.73 29.06
C LYS A 372 -13.28 -14.53 27.78
N ARG A 373 -13.65 -15.82 27.86
CA ARG A 373 -13.92 -16.69 26.72
C ARG A 373 -15.04 -16.11 25.83
N ARG A 374 -16.15 -15.67 26.43
CA ARG A 374 -17.27 -15.03 25.71
C ARG A 374 -16.89 -13.70 25.07
N ALA A 375 -16.12 -12.86 25.76
CA ALA A 375 -15.64 -11.59 25.23
C ALA A 375 -14.68 -11.82 24.06
N LEU A 376 -13.69 -12.69 24.22
CA LEU A 376 -12.73 -13.08 23.19
C LEU A 376 -13.43 -13.66 21.95
N TYR A 377 -14.40 -14.57 22.14
CA TYR A 377 -15.21 -15.08 21.02
C TYR A 377 -15.93 -13.97 20.27
N LYS A 378 -16.64 -13.10 20.99
CA LYS A 378 -17.42 -12.00 20.41
C LYS A 378 -16.56 -11.00 19.63
N CYS A 379 -15.39 -10.64 20.15
CA CYS A 379 -14.52 -9.62 19.54
C CYS A 379 -13.67 -10.17 18.40
N ASP A 380 -13.05 -11.35 18.58
CA ASP A 380 -12.00 -11.84 17.70
C ASP A 380 -12.48 -12.89 16.68
N TYR A 381 -13.57 -13.62 16.99
CA TYR A 381 -13.97 -14.84 16.27
C TYR A 381 -15.42 -14.86 15.76
N PHE A 382 -16.29 -13.96 16.23
CA PHE A 382 -17.69 -13.92 15.82
C PHE A 382 -17.87 -13.06 14.56
N LEU A 383 -18.26 -13.69 13.45
CA LEU A 383 -18.44 -13.06 12.12
C LEU A 383 -17.19 -12.29 11.69
N THR A 384 -16.07 -13.01 11.57
CA THR A 384 -14.73 -12.40 11.46
C THR A 384 -14.48 -11.60 10.19
N GLN A 385 -15.27 -11.81 9.13
CA GLN A 385 -15.16 -11.01 7.91
C GLN A 385 -15.97 -9.72 7.96
N LEU A 386 -17.18 -9.74 8.51
CA LEU A 386 -18.04 -8.55 8.53
C LEU A 386 -17.50 -7.46 9.50
N PRO A 387 -17.26 -6.22 9.01
CA PRO A 387 -16.83 -5.10 9.83
C PRO A 387 -17.94 -4.57 10.75
N VAL A 388 -17.53 -3.86 11.79
CA VAL A 388 -18.41 -3.18 12.77
C VAL A 388 -18.80 -1.78 12.28
N SER A 389 -17.97 -1.13 11.45
CA SER A 389 -18.28 0.15 10.81
C SER A 389 -17.81 0.22 9.35
N GLU A 390 -18.43 1.10 8.55
CA GLU A 390 -18.03 1.32 7.15
C GLU A 390 -16.57 1.80 7.01
N THR A 391 -16.06 2.53 8.01
CA THR A 391 -14.68 3.00 8.09
C THR A 391 -13.64 1.92 8.41
N GLU A 392 -14.06 0.75 8.89
CA GLU A 392 -13.16 -0.36 9.24
C GLU A 392 -12.69 -1.13 8.01
N GLY A 393 -13.43 -1.05 6.90
CA GLY A 393 -13.12 -1.73 5.64
C GLY A 393 -13.39 -3.24 5.64
N THR A 394 -13.26 -3.83 4.45
CA THR A 394 -13.21 -5.28 4.23
C THR A 394 -11.86 -5.86 4.66
N ARG A 395 -11.82 -7.16 4.95
CA ARG A 395 -10.55 -7.90 5.08
C ARG A 395 -10.13 -8.46 3.72
N GLY A 396 -8.85 -8.33 3.36
CA GLY A 396 -8.28 -9.00 2.21
C GLY A 396 -8.38 -10.53 2.34
N TYR A 397 -8.58 -11.23 1.22
CA TYR A 397 -8.68 -12.70 1.20
C TYR A 397 -7.30 -13.37 1.17
N GLY A 398 -6.23 -12.56 1.01
CA GLY A 398 -4.84 -13.01 0.95
C GLY A 398 -3.86 -12.41 1.96
N ASP A 399 -4.22 -11.35 2.71
CA ASP A 399 -3.25 -10.57 3.51
C ASP A 399 -2.54 -11.39 4.61
N GLU A 400 -1.31 -11.80 4.28
CA GLU A 400 -0.29 -12.28 5.21
C GLU A 400 0.65 -11.14 5.66
N ASP A 401 0.30 -9.88 5.36
CA ASP A 401 1.14 -8.72 5.61
C ASP A 401 0.75 -7.92 6.87
N ASP A 402 1.77 -7.58 7.66
CA ASP A 402 1.67 -6.81 8.90
C ASP A 402 1.48 -5.28 8.64
N GLN A 403 1.02 -4.86 7.46
CA GLN A 403 0.90 -3.43 7.06
C GLN A 403 -0.42 -2.74 7.48
N GLN A 404 -1.13 -3.25 8.48
CA GLN A 404 -2.21 -2.46 9.10
C GLN A 404 -1.63 -1.31 9.95
N SER A 405 -2.30 -0.15 9.89
CA SER A 405 -1.94 0.99 10.74
C SER A 405 -2.06 0.60 12.21
N LYS A 406 -1.11 1.07 13.03
CA LYS A 406 -1.07 0.79 14.49
C LYS A 406 -2.30 1.27 15.26
N ASP A 407 -3.16 2.06 14.63
CA ASP A 407 -4.39 2.61 15.18
C ASP A 407 -5.64 1.75 14.85
N SER A 408 -5.51 0.65 14.09
CA SER A 408 -6.58 -0.34 13.93
C SER A 408 -6.79 -1.12 15.24
N PRO A 409 -8.01 -1.16 15.81
CA PRO A 409 -8.32 -2.02 16.95
C PRO A 409 -8.52 -3.50 16.55
N ARG A 410 -8.55 -3.82 15.25
CA ARG A 410 -8.80 -5.18 14.73
C ARG A 410 -7.46 -5.88 14.46
N LYS A 411 -7.30 -7.10 14.99
CA LYS A 411 -6.16 -7.98 14.71
C LYS A 411 -6.04 -8.31 13.22
N SER A 412 -4.81 -8.49 12.74
CA SER A 412 -4.56 -8.96 11.38
C SER A 412 -5.06 -10.41 11.17
N PRO A 413 -5.25 -10.90 9.92
CA PRO A 413 -5.63 -12.28 9.67
C PRO A 413 -4.64 -13.30 10.27
N ILE A 414 -3.33 -13.03 10.18
CA ILE A 414 -2.29 -13.84 10.84
C ILE A 414 -2.44 -13.80 12.36
N GLU A 415 -2.54 -12.62 12.97
CA GLU A 415 -2.66 -12.50 14.42
C GLU A 415 -3.91 -13.18 14.98
N THR A 416 -5.02 -13.15 14.22
CA THR A 416 -6.26 -13.85 14.56
C THR A 416 -6.06 -15.37 14.50
N LYS A 417 -5.40 -15.89 13.44
CA LYS A 417 -5.03 -17.32 13.32
C LYS A 417 -4.10 -17.77 14.45
N GLN A 418 -3.07 -17.00 14.77
CA GLN A 418 -2.12 -17.29 15.84
C GLN A 418 -2.79 -17.26 17.23
N SER A 419 -3.64 -16.26 17.49
CA SER A 419 -4.44 -16.17 18.72
C SER A 419 -5.33 -17.40 18.92
N LEU A 420 -5.82 -18.00 17.82
CA LEU A 420 -6.68 -19.19 17.89
C LEU A 420 -5.91 -20.42 18.34
N LEU A 421 -4.67 -20.60 17.87
CA LEU A 421 -3.78 -21.67 18.35
C LEU A 421 -3.45 -21.50 19.83
N HIS A 422 -3.15 -20.27 20.26
CA HIS A 422 -2.87 -19.97 21.67
C HIS A 422 -4.09 -20.26 22.55
N LEU A 423 -5.29 -19.91 22.08
CA LEU A 423 -6.55 -20.23 22.77
C LEU A 423 -6.79 -21.74 22.86
N LEU A 424 -6.66 -22.47 21.75
CA LEU A 424 -6.87 -23.92 21.69
C LEU A 424 -5.92 -24.67 22.64
N VAL A 425 -4.64 -24.32 22.66
CA VAL A 425 -3.66 -24.89 23.59
C VAL A 425 -4.01 -24.53 25.04
N THR A 426 -4.40 -23.28 25.31
CA THR A 426 -4.81 -22.82 26.65
C THR A 426 -6.04 -23.57 27.17
N GLU A 427 -7.08 -23.73 26.34
CA GLU A 427 -8.32 -24.44 26.69
C GLU A 427 -8.08 -25.95 26.85
N SER A 428 -7.30 -26.57 25.97
CA SER A 428 -6.92 -27.99 26.07
C SER A 428 -6.11 -28.25 27.35
N PHE A 429 -5.17 -27.36 27.66
CA PHE A 429 -4.37 -27.41 28.89
C PHE A 429 -5.24 -27.25 30.14
N LEU A 430 -6.13 -26.26 30.15
CA LEU A 430 -7.05 -26.00 31.27
C LEU A 430 -8.02 -27.16 31.49
N ALA A 431 -8.62 -27.69 30.43
CA ALA A 431 -9.56 -28.80 30.49
C ALA A 431 -8.93 -30.06 31.12
N ARG A 432 -7.71 -30.44 30.70
CA ARG A 432 -6.98 -31.59 31.25
C ARG A 432 -6.67 -31.45 32.74
N HIS A 433 -6.36 -30.24 33.21
CA HIS A 433 -6.05 -29.99 34.62
C HIS A 433 -7.30 -29.88 35.50
N LEU A 434 -8.39 -29.28 35.02
CA LEU A 434 -9.64 -29.13 35.79
C LEU A 434 -10.52 -30.38 35.77
N ARG A 435 -10.36 -31.25 34.77
CA ARG A 435 -11.22 -32.43 34.53
C ARG A 435 -10.36 -33.67 34.21
N PRO A 436 -9.46 -34.09 35.12
CA PRO A 436 -8.55 -35.23 34.88
C PRO A 436 -9.35 -36.51 34.60
N GLY A 437 -8.93 -37.26 33.57
CA GLY A 437 -9.59 -38.50 33.13
C GLY A 437 -10.82 -38.32 32.24
N ALA A 438 -11.20 -37.08 31.90
CA ALA A 438 -12.23 -36.85 30.87
C ALA A 438 -11.60 -36.77 29.47
N SER A 439 -12.08 -37.60 28.54
CA SER A 439 -11.68 -37.55 27.12
C SER A 439 -12.05 -36.20 26.49
N HIS A 440 -11.06 -35.52 25.92
CA HIS A 440 -11.19 -34.23 25.25
C HIS A 440 -10.79 -34.37 23.79
N ALA A 441 -11.51 -33.74 22.87
CA ALA A 441 -11.25 -33.80 21.45
C ALA A 441 -11.16 -32.41 20.82
N VAL A 442 -10.39 -32.32 19.74
CA VAL A 442 -10.21 -31.12 18.92
C VAL A 442 -10.52 -31.50 17.48
N ILE A 443 -11.49 -30.81 16.87
CA ILE A 443 -11.85 -30.89 15.46
C ILE A 443 -11.30 -29.65 14.76
N ARG A 444 -10.67 -29.84 13.60
CA ARG A 444 -10.41 -28.79 12.61
C ARG A 444 -11.02 -29.20 11.28
N SER A 445 -11.60 -28.25 10.55
CA SER A 445 -12.08 -28.48 9.19
C SER A 445 -12.06 -27.19 8.37
N ASP A 446 -12.31 -27.33 7.07
CA ASP A 446 -12.41 -26.29 6.07
C ASP A 446 -13.49 -26.66 5.04
N PHE A 447 -14.06 -25.70 4.33
CA PHE A 447 -14.95 -25.98 3.21
C PHE A 447 -14.20 -26.01 1.87
N GLN A 448 -14.43 -27.06 1.09
CA GLN A 448 -13.79 -27.24 -0.21
C GLN A 448 -14.30 -26.19 -1.20
N TRP A 449 -13.39 -25.32 -1.68
CA TRP A 449 -13.70 -24.25 -2.64
C TRP A 449 -14.88 -23.35 -2.18
N PHE A 450 -14.98 -23.00 -0.89
CA PHE A 450 -16.17 -22.36 -0.30
C PHE A 450 -16.84 -21.28 -1.19
N GLY A 451 -16.14 -20.17 -1.48
CA GLY A 451 -16.66 -19.07 -2.29
C GLY A 451 -17.18 -19.51 -3.67
N PRO A 452 -16.36 -20.17 -4.52
CA PRO A 452 -16.81 -20.73 -5.80
C PRO A 452 -17.88 -21.83 -5.71
N SER A 453 -17.93 -22.60 -4.62
CA SER A 453 -18.84 -23.73 -4.46
C SER A 453 -20.23 -23.37 -3.92
N LEU A 454 -20.38 -22.18 -3.34
CA LEU A 454 -21.58 -21.78 -2.59
C LEU A 454 -22.83 -21.73 -3.49
N PRO A 455 -23.86 -22.58 -3.27
CA PRO A 455 -25.05 -22.61 -4.10
C PRO A 455 -25.88 -21.32 -4.00
N HIS A 456 -26.41 -20.85 -5.13
CA HIS A 456 -27.18 -19.59 -5.18
C HIS A 456 -28.52 -19.75 -4.46
N GLU A 457 -29.15 -20.91 -4.60
CA GLU A 457 -30.36 -21.36 -3.90
C GLU A 457 -30.18 -21.23 -2.38
N THR A 458 -29.05 -21.70 -1.85
CA THR A 458 -28.67 -21.59 -0.43
C THR A 458 -28.53 -20.14 0.02
N ILE A 459 -27.88 -19.29 -0.78
CA ILE A 459 -27.72 -17.86 -0.48
C ILE A 459 -29.10 -17.18 -0.41
N PHE A 460 -29.95 -17.35 -1.42
CA PHE A 460 -31.26 -16.70 -1.46
C PHE A 460 -32.21 -17.21 -0.36
N ALA A 461 -32.22 -18.52 -0.10
CA ALA A 461 -33.01 -19.09 0.99
C ALA A 461 -32.61 -18.49 2.35
N CYS A 462 -31.31 -18.37 2.64
CA CYS A 462 -30.84 -17.75 3.89
C CYS A 462 -31.15 -16.25 3.96
N LEU A 463 -30.87 -15.47 2.90
CA LEU A 463 -31.15 -14.03 2.88
C LEU A 463 -32.66 -13.73 3.06
N LYS A 464 -33.51 -14.46 2.33
CA LYS A 464 -34.97 -14.38 2.46
C LYS A 464 -35.43 -14.78 3.87
N PHE A 465 -34.85 -15.83 4.44
CA PHE A 465 -35.14 -16.28 5.81
C PHE A 465 -34.81 -15.21 6.86
N PHE A 466 -33.77 -14.40 6.66
CA PHE A 466 -33.41 -13.29 7.57
C PHE A 466 -34.08 -11.94 7.24
N GLY A 467 -35.01 -11.91 6.27
CA GLY A 467 -35.85 -10.75 6.00
C GLY A 467 -35.32 -9.78 4.94
N VAL A 468 -34.38 -10.20 4.08
CA VAL A 468 -34.04 -9.42 2.87
C VAL A 468 -35.25 -9.42 1.93
N THR A 469 -35.64 -8.24 1.44
CA THR A 469 -36.84 -8.09 0.60
C THR A 469 -36.60 -8.54 -0.83
N ASP A 470 -37.67 -8.95 -1.54
CA ASP A 470 -37.58 -9.47 -2.92
C ASP A 470 -36.90 -8.51 -3.91
N HIS A 471 -37.01 -7.19 -3.67
CA HIS A 471 -36.29 -6.16 -4.43
C HIS A 471 -34.77 -6.33 -4.36
N TRP A 472 -34.23 -6.50 -3.15
CA TRP A 472 -32.80 -6.73 -2.93
C TRP A 472 -32.37 -8.14 -3.36
N LEU A 473 -33.22 -9.16 -3.19
CA LEU A 473 -32.95 -10.50 -3.70
C LEU A 473 -32.82 -10.54 -5.23
N GLN A 474 -33.61 -9.74 -5.96
CA GLN A 474 -33.47 -9.62 -7.42
C GLN A 474 -32.16 -8.95 -7.83
N PHE A 475 -31.76 -7.86 -7.14
CA PHE A 475 -30.47 -7.22 -7.38
C PHE A 475 -29.29 -8.18 -7.09
N PHE A 476 -29.32 -8.89 -5.96
CA PHE A 476 -28.30 -9.89 -5.62
C PHE A 476 -28.28 -11.06 -6.61
N ARG A 477 -29.41 -11.41 -7.23
CA ARG A 477 -29.45 -12.38 -8.32
C ARG A 477 -28.66 -11.90 -9.53
N ASN A 478 -28.90 -10.68 -10.00
CA ASN A 478 -28.14 -10.10 -11.12
C ASN A 478 -26.64 -10.02 -10.81
N PHE A 479 -26.25 -9.64 -9.58
CA PHE A 479 -24.85 -9.63 -9.13
C PHE A 479 -24.22 -11.03 -9.18
N LEU A 480 -24.91 -12.05 -8.66
CA LEU A 480 -24.38 -13.41 -8.63
C LEU A 480 -24.32 -14.08 -10.00
N THR A 481 -25.27 -13.83 -10.90
CA THR A 481 -25.32 -14.42 -12.26
C THR A 481 -24.52 -13.60 -13.28
N ALA A 482 -23.26 -13.32 -12.97
CA ALA A 482 -22.37 -12.54 -13.85
C ALA A 482 -21.99 -13.33 -15.14
N PRO A 483 -22.07 -12.72 -16.34
CA PRO A 483 -21.50 -13.28 -17.57
C PRO A 483 -19.98 -13.05 -17.59
N MET A 484 -19.17 -14.10 -17.69
CA MET A 484 -17.71 -14.04 -17.52
C MET A 484 -16.95 -14.67 -18.69
N ARG A 485 -15.77 -14.12 -19.00
CA ARG A 485 -14.82 -14.65 -19.99
C ARG A 485 -13.38 -14.47 -19.49
N PHE A 486 -12.54 -15.50 -19.58
CA PHE A 486 -11.13 -15.38 -19.23
C PHE A 486 -10.39 -14.49 -20.23
N ILE A 487 -9.50 -13.63 -19.72
CA ILE A 487 -8.66 -12.75 -20.56
C ILE A 487 -7.81 -13.57 -21.55
N GLN A 488 -7.38 -14.77 -21.14
CA GLN A 488 -6.61 -15.70 -21.97
C GLN A 488 -7.38 -16.21 -23.20
N ASP A 489 -8.71 -16.14 -23.21
CA ASP A 489 -9.55 -16.65 -24.31
C ASP A 489 -9.79 -15.60 -25.41
N GLY A 490 -9.28 -14.37 -25.22
CA GLY A 490 -9.38 -13.27 -26.18
C GLY A 490 -10.77 -12.61 -26.29
N PRO A 491 -10.90 -11.56 -27.13
CA PRO A 491 -12.14 -10.78 -27.24
C PRO A 491 -13.31 -11.51 -27.90
N ASP A 492 -13.03 -12.60 -28.63
CA ASP A 492 -14.01 -13.46 -29.33
C ASP A 492 -14.21 -14.81 -28.64
N GLY A 493 -13.57 -15.04 -27.48
CA GLY A 493 -13.76 -16.24 -26.68
C GLY A 493 -15.19 -16.42 -26.18
N GLN A 494 -15.64 -17.66 -26.05
CA GLN A 494 -16.97 -17.96 -25.51
C GLN A 494 -17.06 -17.53 -24.04
N PHE A 495 -18.13 -16.83 -23.68
CA PHE A 495 -18.43 -16.47 -22.29
C PHE A 495 -19.49 -17.38 -21.69
N GLN A 496 -19.43 -17.55 -20.37
CA GLN A 496 -20.38 -18.38 -19.62
C GLN A 496 -20.93 -17.60 -18.42
N VAL A 497 -22.17 -17.88 -18.04
CA VAL A 497 -22.84 -17.20 -16.91
C VAL A 497 -22.59 -17.98 -15.63
N ARG A 498 -22.14 -17.27 -14.57
CA ARG A 498 -21.99 -17.86 -13.23
C ARG A 498 -23.32 -18.48 -12.78
N SER A 499 -23.31 -19.79 -12.53
CA SER A 499 -24.47 -20.54 -12.04
C SER A 499 -24.32 -20.97 -10.58
N ARG A 500 -23.12 -20.81 -10.01
CA ARG A 500 -22.79 -21.14 -8.61
C ARG A 500 -21.65 -20.27 -8.11
N GLY A 501 -21.61 -20.05 -6.79
CA GLY A 501 -20.55 -19.35 -6.10
C GLY A 501 -20.67 -17.83 -6.13
N VAL A 502 -19.79 -17.18 -5.37
CA VAL A 502 -19.71 -15.72 -5.21
C VAL A 502 -18.43 -15.16 -5.87
N PRO A 503 -18.42 -13.91 -6.37
CA PRO A 503 -17.20 -13.30 -6.89
C PRO A 503 -16.19 -13.03 -5.77
N MET A 504 -14.89 -13.12 -6.04
CA MET A 504 -13.87 -12.95 -5.01
C MET A 504 -13.62 -11.46 -4.70
N SER A 505 -13.24 -11.14 -3.46
CA SER A 505 -12.85 -9.79 -3.02
C SER A 505 -13.95 -8.71 -3.07
N HIS A 506 -15.22 -9.09 -2.85
CA HIS A 506 -16.33 -8.16 -2.64
C HIS A 506 -16.93 -8.28 -1.23
N ALA A 507 -17.27 -7.14 -0.62
CA ALA A 507 -18.00 -7.09 0.65
C ALA A 507 -19.36 -7.84 0.60
N LEU A 508 -20.05 -7.85 -0.56
CA LEU A 508 -21.28 -8.62 -0.74
C LEU A 508 -21.05 -10.14 -0.64
N SER A 509 -19.91 -10.62 -1.13
CA SER A 509 -19.54 -12.04 -1.06
C SER A 509 -19.28 -12.47 0.37
N ASP A 510 -18.62 -11.62 1.17
CA ASP A 510 -18.44 -11.82 2.61
C ASP A 510 -19.79 -11.87 3.33
N VAL A 511 -20.73 -10.97 3.00
CA VAL A 511 -22.11 -10.98 3.51
C VAL A 511 -22.79 -12.33 3.23
N PHE A 512 -22.76 -12.80 1.98
CA PHE A 512 -23.42 -14.05 1.61
C PHE A 512 -22.81 -15.26 2.33
N GLY A 513 -21.48 -15.33 2.41
CA GLY A 513 -20.78 -16.37 3.15
C GLY A 513 -21.12 -16.36 4.65
N GLU A 514 -21.00 -15.21 5.30
CA GLU A 514 -21.22 -15.07 6.75
C GLU A 514 -22.69 -15.21 7.16
N VAL A 515 -23.65 -14.79 6.33
CA VAL A 515 -25.09 -15.03 6.59
C VAL A 515 -25.44 -16.52 6.54
N VAL A 516 -24.87 -17.27 5.59
CA VAL A 516 -25.05 -18.74 5.53
C VAL A 516 -24.36 -19.39 6.73
N LEU A 517 -23.09 -19.05 6.99
CA LEU A 517 -22.30 -19.67 8.06
C LEU A 517 -22.79 -19.33 9.48
N PHE A 518 -23.42 -18.16 9.69
CA PHE A 518 -24.07 -17.83 10.96
C PHE A 518 -25.14 -18.87 11.37
N ALA A 519 -25.87 -19.43 10.40
CA ALA A 519 -26.83 -20.50 10.69
C ALA A 519 -26.13 -21.81 11.14
N MET A 520 -24.92 -22.10 10.66
CA MET A 520 -24.10 -23.20 11.18
C MET A 520 -23.58 -22.90 12.59
N ASP A 521 -23.05 -21.70 12.82
CA ASP A 521 -22.54 -21.27 14.13
C ASP A 521 -23.65 -21.41 15.20
N PHE A 522 -24.88 -21.01 14.86
CA PHE A 522 -26.05 -21.19 15.72
C PHE A 522 -26.52 -22.65 15.82
N ALA A 523 -26.46 -23.45 14.76
CA ALA A 523 -26.77 -24.88 14.82
C ALA A 523 -25.86 -25.63 15.81
N VAL A 524 -24.55 -25.38 15.76
CA VAL A 524 -23.58 -25.93 16.71
C VAL A 524 -23.85 -25.41 18.12
N ASN A 525 -24.08 -24.09 18.30
CA ASN A 525 -24.41 -23.55 19.61
C ASN A 525 -25.70 -24.14 20.21
N SER A 526 -26.75 -24.32 19.40
CA SER A 526 -28.04 -24.85 19.85
C SER A 526 -27.95 -26.28 20.38
N THR A 527 -27.00 -27.08 19.86
CA THR A 527 -26.80 -28.51 20.18
C THR A 527 -25.71 -28.77 21.23
N THR A 528 -24.77 -27.84 21.40
CA THR A 528 -23.58 -27.98 22.28
C THR A 528 -23.49 -26.95 23.40
N SER A 529 -24.27 -25.86 23.34
CA SER A 529 -24.10 -24.65 24.17
C SER A 529 -22.70 -24.02 24.10
N SER A 530 -21.87 -24.41 23.13
CA SER A 530 -20.48 -23.98 22.98
C SER A 530 -20.30 -23.10 21.73
N TYR A 531 -19.07 -22.67 21.47
CA TYR A 531 -18.72 -21.79 20.36
C TYR A 531 -18.01 -22.56 19.25
N LEU A 532 -18.35 -22.25 17.99
CA LEU A 532 -17.60 -22.69 16.81
C LEU A 532 -16.64 -21.56 16.41
N TYR A 533 -15.33 -21.81 16.47
CA TYR A 533 -14.32 -20.78 16.23
C TYR A 533 -13.96 -20.77 14.74
N ARG A 534 -14.36 -19.73 14.03
CA ARG A 534 -14.36 -19.70 12.56
C ARG A 534 -13.65 -18.47 12.00
N LEU A 535 -12.80 -18.72 11.02
CA LEU A 535 -12.03 -17.75 10.26
C LEU A 535 -12.40 -17.90 8.78
N HIS A 536 -13.53 -17.29 8.40
CA HIS A 536 -14.21 -17.54 7.13
C HIS A 536 -14.62 -19.01 6.94
N ASP A 537 -13.91 -19.78 6.12
CA ASP A 537 -14.17 -21.18 5.77
C ASP A 537 -13.35 -22.19 6.59
N ASP A 538 -12.23 -21.78 7.19
CA ASP A 538 -11.49 -22.57 8.18
C ASP A 538 -12.17 -22.48 9.55
N PHE A 539 -12.53 -23.61 10.18
CA PHE A 539 -13.19 -23.64 11.50
C PHE A 539 -12.68 -24.74 12.44
N TRP A 540 -12.82 -24.45 13.74
CA TRP A 540 -12.27 -25.23 14.85
C TRP A 540 -13.31 -25.39 15.95
N PHE A 541 -13.39 -26.59 16.52
CA PHE A 541 -14.25 -26.91 17.66
C PHE A 541 -13.53 -27.83 18.63
N TRP A 542 -13.63 -27.59 19.93
CA TRP A 542 -12.99 -28.42 20.95
C TRP A 542 -13.85 -28.53 22.21
N GLY A 543 -13.61 -29.60 22.99
CA GLY A 543 -14.37 -29.88 24.20
C GLY A 543 -14.33 -31.35 24.58
N ALA A 544 -15.30 -31.80 25.38
CA ALA A 544 -15.45 -33.22 25.66
C ALA A 544 -15.74 -34.01 24.37
N GLU A 545 -15.32 -35.28 24.30
CA GLU A 545 -15.46 -36.12 23.11
C GLU A 545 -16.93 -36.21 22.62
N ASP A 546 -17.89 -36.38 23.53
CA ASP A 546 -19.33 -36.44 23.22
C ASP A 546 -19.87 -35.11 22.64
N LEU A 547 -19.28 -33.99 23.07
CA LEU A 547 -19.63 -32.65 22.63
C LEU A 547 -19.13 -32.43 21.20
N CYS A 548 -17.92 -32.90 20.91
CA CYS A 548 -17.31 -32.84 19.59
C CYS A 548 -18.06 -33.73 18.58
N VAL A 549 -18.48 -34.94 18.97
CA VAL A 549 -19.36 -35.80 18.13
C VAL A 549 -20.68 -35.09 17.82
N ARG A 550 -21.32 -34.43 18.80
CA ARG A 550 -22.55 -33.64 18.57
C ARG A 550 -22.32 -32.46 17.64
N ALA A 551 -21.22 -31.72 17.83
CA ALA A 551 -20.84 -30.62 16.93
C ALA A 551 -20.63 -31.11 15.50
N TRP A 552 -19.86 -32.19 15.32
CA TRP A 552 -19.57 -32.75 13.99
C TRP A 552 -20.82 -33.23 13.27
N ASN A 553 -21.73 -33.91 13.97
CA ASN A 553 -23.01 -34.31 13.41
C ASN A 553 -23.88 -33.10 13.01
N SER A 554 -23.86 -32.02 13.80
CA SER A 554 -24.57 -30.77 13.49
C SER A 554 -24.01 -30.11 12.23
N MET A 555 -22.68 -29.97 12.13
CA MET A 555 -22.00 -29.41 10.96
C MET A 555 -22.20 -30.27 9.71
N THR A 556 -22.10 -31.60 9.82
CA THR A 556 -22.34 -32.53 8.70
C THR A 556 -23.77 -32.47 8.19
N THR A 557 -24.75 -32.35 9.09
CA THR A 557 -26.16 -32.15 8.71
C THR A 557 -26.34 -30.80 8.00
N PHE A 558 -25.76 -29.72 8.53
CA PHE A 558 -25.80 -28.40 7.91
C PHE A 558 -25.20 -28.41 6.50
N ALA A 559 -23.99 -28.95 6.35
CA ALA A 559 -23.27 -29.01 5.08
C ALA A 559 -24.07 -29.76 3.99
N SER A 560 -24.67 -30.89 4.37
CA SER A 560 -25.54 -31.70 3.50
C SER A 560 -26.83 -30.97 3.07
N VAL A 561 -27.43 -30.16 3.95
CA VAL A 561 -28.63 -29.37 3.62
C VAL A 561 -28.29 -28.18 2.73
N MET A 562 -27.17 -27.50 3.00
CA MET A 562 -26.74 -26.28 2.29
C MET A 562 -25.97 -26.55 0.98
N GLY A 563 -25.68 -27.81 0.66
CA GLY A 563 -24.98 -28.23 -0.56
C GLY A 563 -23.51 -27.83 -0.61
N ILE A 564 -22.83 -27.81 0.55
CA ILE A 564 -21.40 -27.46 0.69
C ILE A 564 -20.62 -28.68 1.20
N GLU A 565 -19.36 -28.83 0.76
CA GLU A 565 -18.54 -30.00 1.07
C GLU A 565 -17.32 -29.67 1.94
N PHE A 566 -16.95 -30.56 2.86
CA PHE A 566 -15.74 -30.42 3.66
C PHE A 566 -14.49 -30.81 2.89
N ASN A 567 -13.43 -30.02 3.05
CA ASN A 567 -12.11 -30.31 2.50
C ASN A 567 -11.44 -31.46 3.29
N LYS A 568 -11.51 -32.67 2.73
CA LYS A 568 -11.03 -33.91 3.37
C LYS A 568 -9.54 -33.90 3.74
N GLU A 569 -8.70 -33.14 3.03
CA GLU A 569 -7.26 -33.03 3.32
C GLU A 569 -6.98 -32.14 4.54
N LYS A 570 -7.84 -31.14 4.75
CA LYS A 570 -7.75 -30.21 5.88
C LYS A 570 -8.57 -30.67 7.11
N THR A 571 -9.57 -31.52 6.92
CA THR A 571 -10.45 -32.02 7.98
C THR A 571 -9.72 -33.05 8.82
N GLY A 572 -9.75 -32.91 10.15
CA GLY A 572 -9.09 -33.85 11.05
C GLY A 572 -9.60 -33.78 12.49
N THR A 573 -9.22 -34.75 13.30
CA THR A 573 -9.55 -34.77 14.73
C THR A 573 -8.45 -35.44 15.56
N VAL A 574 -8.12 -34.79 16.68
CA VAL A 574 -7.25 -35.34 17.73
C VAL A 574 -8.09 -35.58 18.98
N VAL A 575 -7.88 -36.72 19.64
CA VAL A 575 -8.53 -37.09 20.90
C VAL A 575 -7.43 -37.31 21.94
N PHE A 576 -7.53 -36.62 23.06
CA PHE A 576 -6.62 -36.72 24.20
C PHE A 576 -7.18 -37.75 25.19
N ASP A 577 -6.77 -39.01 25.05
CA ASP A 577 -7.08 -40.04 26.05
C ASP A 577 -6.02 -40.03 27.16
N GLN A 578 -6.44 -39.93 28.42
CA GLN A 578 -5.58 -40.06 29.60
C GLN A 578 -5.84 -41.36 30.37
N GLY A 579 -6.65 -42.27 29.81
CA GLY A 579 -7.13 -43.50 30.45
C GLY A 579 -6.24 -44.74 30.29
N SER A 580 -5.10 -44.66 29.61
CA SER A 580 -4.26 -45.82 29.27
C SER A 580 -2.75 -45.65 29.54
N ILE A 581 -2.36 -44.79 30.49
CA ILE A 581 -1.04 -44.95 31.13
C ILE A 581 -1.11 -46.23 31.97
N SER A 582 -0.64 -47.32 31.38
CA SER A 582 -0.45 -48.60 32.06
C SER A 582 0.39 -48.37 33.30
N ARG A 583 -0.13 -48.80 34.45
CA ARG A 583 0.69 -48.95 35.65
C ARG A 583 1.83 -49.90 35.30
N GLN A 584 3.05 -49.39 35.27
CA GLN A 584 4.23 -50.22 35.50
C GLN A 584 4.18 -50.67 36.97
N THR A 585 3.43 -51.74 37.23
CA THR A 585 3.71 -52.61 38.37
C THR A 585 4.91 -53.45 37.99
N GLU A 586 6.04 -53.15 38.62
CA GLU A 586 7.15 -54.09 38.76
C GLU A 586 6.61 -55.34 39.46
N ASP A 587 6.52 -56.48 38.76
CA ASP A 587 6.80 -57.81 39.33
C ASP A 587 6.73 -58.96 38.29
N SER A 588 7.72 -59.86 38.38
CA SER A 588 7.78 -61.25 37.87
C SER A 588 7.67 -61.56 36.35
N ASP A 589 8.83 -61.89 35.79
CA ASP A 589 9.18 -63.04 34.92
C ASP A 589 8.05 -64.01 34.46
N LEU A 590 8.02 -64.33 33.15
CA LEU A 590 8.33 -65.66 32.58
C LEU A 590 8.12 -65.73 31.05
N ASP A 591 8.80 -66.68 30.40
CA ASP A 591 9.01 -66.80 28.94
C ASP A 591 7.77 -67.11 28.08
N SER A 592 7.73 -66.58 26.85
CA SER A 592 7.54 -67.40 25.62
C SER A 592 7.73 -66.60 24.32
N ASP A 593 8.52 -67.12 23.38
CA ASP A 593 8.64 -66.60 22.00
C ASP A 593 7.33 -66.72 21.19
N SER A 594 6.94 -65.66 20.49
CA SER A 594 6.21 -65.77 19.21
C SER A 594 6.27 -64.48 18.38
N ASP A 595 6.91 -64.54 17.22
CA ASP A 595 6.75 -63.55 16.13
C ASP A 595 5.28 -63.52 15.65
N SER A 596 4.63 -62.35 15.72
CA SER A 596 3.50 -62.00 14.84
C SER A 596 3.10 -60.52 14.92
N ASP A 597 3.24 -59.81 13.80
CA ASP A 597 2.49 -58.63 13.34
C ASP A 597 1.63 -57.86 14.38
N LEU A 598 2.21 -56.85 15.02
CA LEU A 598 1.44 -55.84 15.77
C LEU A 598 0.85 -54.78 14.82
N VAL A 599 -0.37 -55.04 14.37
CA VAL A 599 -1.23 -54.02 13.76
C VAL A 599 -1.68 -53.02 14.82
N GLU A 600 -1.33 -51.74 14.65
CA GLU A 600 -1.79 -50.61 15.48
C GLU A 600 -3.31 -50.39 15.35
N ASN A 601 -4.09 -51.19 16.07
CA ASN A 601 -5.54 -51.02 16.18
C ASN A 601 -5.88 -50.00 17.27
N GLU A 602 -5.68 -48.70 16.98
CA GLU A 602 -6.30 -47.63 17.77
C GLU A 602 -7.83 -47.71 17.67
N VAL A 603 -8.50 -48.01 18.78
CA VAL A 603 -9.97 -48.07 18.88
C VAL A 603 -10.56 -46.65 18.94
N LYS A 604 -10.48 -45.91 17.82
CA LYS A 604 -11.15 -44.62 17.65
C LYS A 604 -12.66 -44.84 17.45
N LYS A 605 -13.49 -44.27 18.34
CA LYS A 605 -14.96 -44.44 18.31
C LYS A 605 -15.57 -43.88 17.01
N PRO A 606 -16.62 -44.50 16.45
CA PRO A 606 -17.29 -43.97 15.26
C PRO A 606 -18.04 -42.67 15.57
N GLY A 607 -17.81 -41.62 14.75
CA GLY A 607 -18.57 -40.36 14.83
C GLY A 607 -17.76 -39.07 14.67
N LEU A 608 -16.42 -39.14 14.66
CA LEU A 608 -15.51 -38.02 14.40
C LEU A 608 -14.85 -38.17 13.02
N PRO A 609 -14.45 -37.07 12.35
CA PRO A 609 -13.80 -37.16 11.05
C PRO A 609 -12.39 -37.72 11.15
N LYS A 610 -11.95 -38.38 10.08
CA LYS A 610 -10.59 -38.91 9.94
C LYS A 610 -9.68 -37.84 9.35
N GLY A 611 -8.46 -37.74 9.88
CA GLY A 611 -7.42 -36.82 9.43
C GLY A 611 -6.69 -36.20 10.63
N GLU A 612 -5.53 -35.62 10.37
CA GLU A 612 -4.68 -35.00 11.39
C GLU A 612 -5.05 -33.51 11.58
N VAL A 613 -4.94 -33.01 12.81
CA VAL A 613 -5.12 -31.58 13.09
C VAL A 613 -3.79 -30.87 12.86
N ARG A 614 -3.68 -30.21 11.69
CA ARG A 614 -2.48 -29.50 11.21
C ARG A 614 -2.75 -28.01 11.00
N TRP A 615 -1.71 -27.19 11.18
CA TRP A 615 -1.68 -25.78 10.85
C TRP A 615 -0.27 -25.37 10.41
N GLY A 616 -0.07 -24.88 9.19
CA GLY A 616 1.29 -24.59 8.68
C GLY A 616 2.19 -25.82 8.74
N PHE A 617 3.30 -25.74 9.48
CA PHE A 617 4.18 -26.87 9.80
C PHE A 617 3.94 -27.44 11.21
N LEU A 618 2.85 -27.07 11.87
CA LEU A 618 2.47 -27.58 13.19
C LEU A 618 1.47 -28.73 13.06
N GLN A 619 1.75 -29.84 13.73
CA GLN A 619 0.83 -30.96 13.95
C GLN A 619 0.46 -31.04 15.43
N LEU A 620 -0.82 -31.14 15.76
CA LEU A 620 -1.28 -31.32 17.13
C LEU A 620 -1.07 -32.77 17.57
N ASP A 621 -0.17 -32.99 18.50
CA ASP A 621 0.13 -34.33 19.03
C ASP A 621 -0.90 -34.75 20.10
N ALA A 622 -1.41 -35.98 19.98
CA ALA A 622 -2.41 -36.55 20.87
C ALA A 622 -1.86 -36.89 22.27
N ILE A 623 -0.56 -37.15 22.40
CA ILE A 623 0.05 -37.59 23.67
C ILE A 623 0.40 -36.39 24.55
N SER A 624 1.21 -35.48 24.03
CA SER A 624 1.59 -34.24 24.73
C SER A 624 0.43 -33.26 24.83
N GLY A 625 -0.49 -33.25 23.85
CA GLY A 625 -1.50 -32.20 23.68
C GLY A 625 -0.89 -30.83 23.35
N GLN A 626 0.27 -30.83 22.70
CA GLN A 626 0.96 -29.64 22.19
C GLN A 626 1.09 -29.74 20.67
N PHE A 627 1.33 -28.60 20.02
CA PHE A 627 1.71 -28.59 18.62
C PHE A 627 3.22 -28.88 18.49
N VAL A 628 3.56 -29.77 17.56
CA VAL A 628 4.94 -30.16 17.24
C VAL A 628 5.24 -29.75 15.80
N ILE A 629 6.47 -29.32 15.53
CA ILE A 629 6.91 -28.94 14.18
C ILE A 629 7.17 -30.21 13.34
N ASP A 630 6.40 -30.39 12.26
CA ASP A 630 6.58 -31.44 11.26
C ASP A 630 7.90 -31.22 10.49
N GLN A 631 8.92 -32.00 10.87
CA GLN A 631 10.25 -31.92 10.28
C GLN A 631 10.29 -32.40 8.82
N GLY A 632 9.36 -33.26 8.39
CA GLY A 632 9.26 -33.74 7.01
C GLY A 632 8.74 -32.68 6.05
N MET A 633 7.77 -31.87 6.49
CA MET A 633 7.36 -30.67 5.75
C MET A 633 8.51 -29.66 5.67
N VAL A 634 9.24 -29.43 6.77
CA VAL A 634 10.43 -28.58 6.77
C VAL A 634 11.49 -29.07 5.77
N ASP A 635 11.72 -30.38 5.67
CA ASP A 635 12.68 -30.96 4.72
C ASP A 635 12.30 -30.70 3.25
N ALA A 636 11.02 -30.84 2.90
CA ALA A 636 10.54 -30.49 1.56
C ALA A 636 10.77 -29.00 1.25
N HIS A 637 10.50 -28.12 2.21
CA HIS A 637 10.68 -26.67 2.06
C HIS A 637 12.16 -26.24 2.08
N ILE A 638 13.07 -26.96 2.76
CA ILE A 638 14.52 -26.76 2.62
C ILE A 638 14.97 -27.00 1.17
N GLN A 639 14.41 -28.00 0.47
CA GLN A 639 14.78 -28.29 -0.93
C GLN A 639 14.18 -27.27 -1.92
N GLU A 640 13.04 -26.66 -1.60
CA GLU A 640 12.50 -25.51 -2.35
C GLU A 640 13.37 -24.28 -2.15
N LEU A 641 13.68 -23.91 -0.91
CA LEU A 641 14.55 -22.77 -0.60
C LEU A 641 15.93 -22.90 -1.26
N LYS A 642 16.55 -24.09 -1.24
CA LYS A 642 17.81 -24.34 -1.95
C LYS A 642 17.72 -24.06 -3.44
N ARG A 643 16.60 -24.41 -4.09
CA ARG A 643 16.37 -24.10 -5.52
C ARG A 643 16.21 -22.60 -5.73
N GLN A 644 15.44 -21.91 -4.89
CA GLN A 644 15.24 -20.47 -4.98
C GLN A 644 16.57 -19.69 -4.82
N LEU A 645 17.34 -20.00 -3.77
CA LEU A 645 18.65 -19.38 -3.51
C LEU A 645 19.66 -19.67 -4.64
N ALA A 646 19.58 -20.82 -5.30
CA ALA A 646 20.43 -21.15 -6.46
C ALA A 646 20.08 -20.34 -7.73
N HIS A 647 18.87 -19.80 -7.83
CA HIS A 647 18.44 -18.93 -8.94
C HIS A 647 18.71 -17.44 -8.69
N CYS A 648 19.02 -17.03 -7.44
CA CYS A 648 19.34 -15.65 -7.09
C CYS A 648 20.62 -15.14 -7.77
N THR A 649 20.49 -14.16 -8.67
CA THR A 649 21.65 -13.63 -9.42
C THR A 649 22.41 -12.51 -8.70
N SER A 650 21.82 -11.82 -7.72
CA SER A 650 22.48 -10.76 -6.93
C SER A 650 22.45 -11.05 -5.42
N ILE A 651 23.38 -10.44 -4.66
CA ILE A 651 23.40 -10.56 -3.19
C ILE A 651 22.09 -10.03 -2.58
N PHE A 652 21.57 -8.90 -3.06
CA PHE A 652 20.26 -8.39 -2.62
C PHE A 652 19.13 -9.39 -2.87
N SER A 653 19.04 -9.98 -4.09
CA SER A 653 18.02 -10.99 -4.38
C SER A 653 18.15 -12.26 -3.51
N TYR A 654 19.37 -12.57 -3.06
CA TYR A 654 19.65 -13.69 -2.17
C TYR A 654 19.19 -13.38 -0.74
N ILE A 655 19.52 -12.20 -0.22
CA ILE A 655 19.10 -11.74 1.11
C ILE A 655 17.57 -11.57 1.17
N GLN A 656 16.95 -11.01 0.12
CA GLN A 656 15.50 -10.90 0.01
C GLN A 656 14.82 -12.27 0.02
N ALA A 657 15.27 -13.22 -0.81
CA ALA A 657 14.75 -14.59 -0.80
C ALA A 657 14.96 -15.27 0.57
N TYR A 658 16.12 -15.09 1.19
CA TYR A 658 16.41 -15.61 2.53
C TYR A 658 15.48 -15.03 3.60
N ASN A 659 15.32 -13.71 3.64
CA ASN A 659 14.45 -13.02 4.60
C ASN A 659 12.98 -13.40 4.40
N ALA A 660 12.50 -13.43 3.14
CA ALA A 660 11.14 -13.87 2.83
C ALA A 660 10.89 -15.31 3.29
N TYR A 661 11.86 -16.22 3.09
CA TYR A 661 11.66 -17.62 3.40
C TYR A 661 11.93 -18.00 4.87
N LEU A 662 13.04 -17.57 5.46
CA LEU A 662 13.37 -17.87 6.86
C LEU A 662 12.69 -16.91 7.84
N ALA A 663 12.86 -15.60 7.66
CA ALA A 663 12.37 -14.64 8.64
C ALA A 663 10.84 -14.48 8.60
N ARG A 664 10.19 -14.62 7.43
CA ARG A 664 8.72 -14.56 7.29
C ARG A 664 8.08 -15.95 7.17
N PHE A 665 8.29 -16.68 6.07
CA PHE A 665 7.54 -17.91 5.78
C PHE A 665 7.70 -19.03 6.82
N PHE A 666 8.93 -19.41 7.19
CA PHE A 666 9.16 -20.41 8.25
C PHE A 666 8.67 -19.92 9.62
N SER A 667 9.00 -18.69 10.02
CA SER A 667 8.53 -18.09 11.28
C SER A 667 7.01 -18.10 11.42
N ASN A 668 6.29 -17.75 10.34
CA ASN A 668 4.83 -17.80 10.31
C ASN A 668 4.35 -19.24 10.49
N ASN A 669 4.86 -20.20 9.70
CA ASN A 669 4.42 -21.60 9.72
C ASN A 669 4.81 -22.40 10.98
N PHE A 670 5.74 -21.90 11.80
CA PHE A 670 6.09 -22.49 13.12
C PHE A 670 5.24 -21.95 14.29
N GLY A 671 4.35 -20.98 14.04
CA GLY A 671 3.51 -20.37 15.05
C GLY A 671 4.22 -19.28 15.86
N LYS A 672 3.52 -18.18 16.17
CA LYS A 672 4.06 -17.12 17.03
C LYS A 672 4.21 -17.66 18.46
N PRO A 673 5.37 -17.47 19.14
CA PRO A 673 5.57 -17.88 20.52
C PRO A 673 4.48 -17.38 21.49
N SER A 674 4.12 -18.20 22.47
CA SER A 674 3.17 -17.84 23.54
C SER A 674 3.52 -18.51 24.85
N ILE A 675 2.96 -17.99 25.95
CA ILE A 675 3.08 -18.64 27.26
C ILE A 675 2.41 -20.04 27.22
N ALA A 676 1.29 -20.18 26.51
CA ALA A 676 0.60 -21.46 26.29
C ALA A 676 1.46 -22.54 25.61
N PHE A 677 2.22 -22.19 24.57
CA PHE A 677 3.19 -23.10 23.94
C PHE A 677 4.37 -23.41 24.89
N GLY A 678 4.77 -22.44 25.70
CA GLY A 678 5.85 -22.58 26.67
C GLY A 678 7.25 -22.58 26.04
N ARG A 679 8.27 -22.67 26.89
CA ARG A 679 9.68 -22.54 26.50
C ARG A 679 10.13 -23.63 25.53
N THR A 680 9.69 -24.87 25.74
CA THR A 680 10.05 -26.04 24.91
C THR A 680 9.71 -25.85 23.44
N HIS A 681 8.59 -25.20 23.11
CA HIS A 681 8.26 -24.90 21.71
C HIS A 681 9.25 -23.90 21.09
N VAL A 682 9.63 -22.86 21.85
CA VAL A 682 10.62 -21.87 21.40
C VAL A 682 12.01 -22.51 21.23
N ASP A 683 12.39 -23.42 22.13
CA ASP A 683 13.60 -24.24 21.97
C ASP A 683 13.53 -25.09 20.69
N ASN A 684 12.41 -25.79 20.43
CA ASN A 684 12.19 -26.55 19.19
C ASN A 684 12.24 -25.69 17.92
N MET A 685 11.73 -24.45 17.96
CA MET A 685 11.85 -23.48 16.86
C MET A 685 13.32 -23.10 16.61
N ILE A 686 14.07 -22.80 17.67
CA ILE A 686 15.52 -22.48 17.60
C ILE A 686 16.30 -23.66 17.01
N ASP A 687 16.04 -24.87 17.47
CA ASP A 687 16.68 -26.09 16.95
C ASP A 687 16.31 -26.35 15.48
N THR A 688 15.05 -26.10 15.09
CA THR A 688 14.59 -26.25 13.70
C THR A 688 15.23 -25.22 12.78
N PHE A 689 15.32 -23.94 13.17
CA PHE A 689 16.05 -22.93 12.41
C PHE A 689 17.55 -23.26 12.29
N THR A 690 18.18 -23.69 13.38
CA THR A 690 19.57 -24.17 13.39
C THR A 690 19.76 -25.36 12.43
N ARG A 691 18.78 -26.25 12.33
CA ARG A 691 18.76 -27.39 11.40
C ARG A 691 18.62 -26.95 9.95
N ILE A 692 17.75 -25.98 9.67
CA ILE A 692 17.57 -25.36 8.35
C ILE A 692 18.88 -24.70 7.89
N GLU A 693 19.50 -23.86 8.72
CA GLU A 693 20.76 -23.19 8.39
C GLU A 693 21.88 -24.19 8.10
N LYS A 694 22.07 -25.21 8.96
CA LYS A 694 23.05 -26.29 8.73
C LYS A 694 22.78 -27.10 7.45
N ALA A 695 21.51 -27.28 7.08
CA ALA A 695 21.14 -27.99 5.87
C ALA A 695 21.42 -27.17 4.60
N ILE A 696 21.26 -25.84 4.64
CA ILE A 696 21.55 -24.93 3.52
C ILE A 696 23.07 -24.68 3.41
N PHE A 697 23.75 -24.50 4.53
CA PHE A 697 25.17 -24.15 4.62
C PHE A 697 25.98 -25.21 5.40
N PRO A 698 26.39 -26.32 4.76
CA PRO A 698 27.24 -27.31 5.42
C PRO A 698 28.61 -26.74 5.77
N ASN A 699 28.95 -26.73 7.06
CA ASN A 699 30.25 -26.30 7.62
C ASN A 699 30.65 -24.82 7.40
N GLN A 700 29.70 -23.93 7.11
CA GLN A 700 29.92 -22.49 7.03
C GLN A 700 28.65 -21.74 7.50
N SER A 701 28.77 -20.50 7.97
CA SER A 701 27.60 -19.65 8.26
C SER A 701 27.05 -19.00 6.98
N ILE A 702 25.88 -18.34 7.09
CA ILE A 702 25.39 -17.48 6.01
C ILE A 702 26.33 -16.29 5.77
N THR A 703 26.91 -15.68 6.80
CA THR A 703 27.84 -14.56 6.61
C THR A 703 29.15 -15.01 5.99
N ASP A 704 29.67 -16.20 6.31
CA ASP A 704 30.79 -16.82 5.59
C ASP A 704 30.49 -16.99 4.10
N HIS A 705 29.28 -17.47 3.77
CA HIS A 705 28.84 -17.64 2.39
C HIS A 705 28.76 -16.30 1.65
N LEU A 706 28.14 -15.28 2.26
CA LEU A 706 28.02 -13.93 1.70
C LEU A 706 29.39 -13.23 1.58
N ASN A 707 30.27 -13.39 2.57
CA ASN A 707 31.66 -12.91 2.56
C ASN A 707 32.46 -13.54 1.41
N LYS A 708 32.34 -14.86 1.22
CA LYS A 708 32.94 -15.56 0.08
C LYS A 708 32.39 -15.05 -1.25
N LEU A 709 31.07 -14.91 -1.36
CA LEU A 709 30.39 -14.44 -2.57
C LEU A 709 30.79 -12.99 -2.92
N ALA A 710 30.95 -12.12 -1.92
CA ALA A 710 31.45 -10.76 -2.07
C ALA A 710 32.92 -10.73 -2.51
N ALA A 711 33.77 -11.57 -1.93
CA ALA A 711 35.18 -11.70 -2.30
C ALA A 711 35.38 -12.24 -3.72
N GLU A 712 34.55 -13.20 -4.15
CA GLU A 712 34.59 -13.78 -5.51
C GLU A 712 34.06 -12.83 -6.58
N ARG A 713 32.96 -12.10 -6.31
CA ARG A 713 32.29 -11.26 -7.31
C ARG A 713 32.79 -9.82 -7.37
N PHE A 714 33.21 -9.26 -6.23
CA PHE A 714 33.58 -7.84 -6.10
C PHE A 714 35.00 -7.62 -5.57
N GLY A 715 35.74 -8.68 -5.23
CA GLY A 715 37.10 -8.58 -4.70
C GLY A 715 37.22 -8.05 -3.26
N VAL A 716 36.10 -7.72 -2.61
CA VAL A 716 36.07 -7.16 -1.25
C VAL A 716 36.25 -8.28 -0.23
N ARG A 717 37.20 -8.11 0.71
CA ARG A 717 37.54 -9.11 1.74
C ARG A 717 37.45 -8.50 3.14
N GLY A 718 37.24 -9.35 4.15
CA GLY A 718 37.23 -8.94 5.56
C GLY A 718 36.07 -8.00 5.90
N ILE A 719 34.88 -8.23 5.34
CA ILE A 719 33.65 -7.56 5.76
C ILE A 719 33.24 -8.19 7.12
N PRO A 720 33.04 -7.41 8.20
CA PRO A 720 32.54 -7.94 9.46
C PRO A 720 31.13 -8.50 9.32
N ASP A 721 30.81 -9.56 10.06
CA ASP A 721 29.51 -10.22 10.01
C ASP A 721 28.36 -9.26 10.31
N GLY A 722 28.60 -8.29 11.19
CA GLY A 722 27.67 -7.22 11.53
C GLY A 722 27.10 -6.46 10.34
N VAL A 723 27.90 -6.23 9.28
CA VAL A 723 27.48 -5.44 8.10
C VAL A 723 26.30 -6.10 7.38
N TRP A 724 26.26 -7.44 7.37
CA TRP A 724 25.16 -8.18 6.76
C TRP A 724 23.84 -7.97 7.49
N TYR A 725 23.87 -7.98 8.84
CA TYR A 725 22.69 -7.79 9.69
C TYR A 725 22.33 -6.32 9.95
N TRP A 726 23.17 -5.36 9.54
CA TRP A 726 22.98 -3.94 9.84
C TRP A 726 21.85 -3.31 9.00
N PRO A 727 21.13 -2.27 9.49
CA PRO A 727 20.10 -1.59 8.71
C PRO A 727 20.67 -0.97 7.42
N VAL A 728 19.92 -1.06 6.30
CA VAL A 728 20.33 -0.48 5.01
C VAL A 728 20.59 1.03 5.12
N GLN A 729 19.79 1.74 5.92
CA GLN A 729 19.90 3.19 6.18
C GLN A 729 21.20 3.58 6.90
N MET A 730 21.95 2.61 7.42
CA MET A 730 23.25 2.81 8.09
C MET A 730 24.41 2.18 7.31
N GLY A 731 24.22 1.83 6.03
CA GLY A 731 25.22 1.17 5.19
C GLY A 731 25.28 -0.36 5.30
N GLY A 732 24.24 -0.97 5.89
CA GLY A 732 24.10 -2.42 6.00
C GLY A 732 23.36 -3.10 4.85
N MET A 733 23.04 -4.38 5.04
CA MET A 733 22.33 -5.22 4.05
C MET A 733 20.99 -5.80 4.56
N ASP A 734 20.61 -5.52 5.81
CA ASP A 734 19.35 -5.96 6.45
C ASP A 734 19.04 -7.46 6.30
N LEU A 735 20.07 -8.31 6.42
CA LEU A 735 19.87 -9.74 6.65
C LEU A 735 19.13 -9.95 7.97
N GLN A 736 18.06 -10.72 7.96
CA GLN A 736 17.23 -10.95 9.15
C GLN A 736 17.61 -12.27 9.84
N ASN A 737 17.82 -12.22 11.15
CA ASN A 737 18.12 -13.41 11.97
C ASN A 737 16.90 -13.82 12.82
N PRO A 738 16.12 -14.85 12.42
CA PRO A 738 14.92 -15.24 13.16
C PRO A 738 15.22 -15.75 14.58
N LEU A 739 16.44 -16.27 14.85
CA LEU A 739 16.82 -16.75 16.17
C LEU A 739 16.85 -15.62 17.21
N VAL A 740 17.23 -14.40 16.81
CA VAL A 740 17.29 -13.24 17.73
C VAL A 740 15.93 -12.98 18.37
N THR A 741 14.86 -12.92 17.56
CA THR A 741 13.49 -12.72 18.04
C THR A 741 13.05 -13.85 18.99
N LEU A 742 13.43 -15.10 18.69
CA LEU A 742 13.14 -16.24 19.56
C LEU A 742 13.89 -16.15 20.90
N TYR A 743 15.17 -15.78 20.91
CA TYR A 743 15.93 -15.58 22.15
C TYR A 743 15.40 -14.41 22.99
N CYS A 744 14.99 -13.30 22.36
CA CYS A 744 14.30 -12.20 23.02
C CYS A 744 13.04 -12.69 23.76
N VAL A 745 12.21 -13.52 23.13
CA VAL A 745 11.01 -14.07 23.79
C VAL A 745 11.36 -15.10 24.88
N ARG A 746 12.32 -15.99 24.59
CA ARG A 746 12.70 -17.13 25.44
C ARG A 746 13.03 -16.73 26.87
N GLU A 747 13.71 -15.61 27.07
CA GLU A 747 14.13 -15.14 28.40
C GLU A 747 12.99 -14.63 29.30
N HIS A 748 11.83 -14.30 28.72
CA HIS A 748 10.60 -13.98 29.46
C HIS A 748 9.76 -15.22 29.79
N LEU A 749 9.95 -16.35 29.10
CA LEU A 749 9.25 -17.62 29.36
C LEU A 749 9.82 -18.38 30.58
N ARG A 750 9.90 -17.70 31.73
CA ARG A 750 10.46 -18.23 32.99
C ARG A 750 9.47 -19.06 33.80
N SER A 751 8.17 -18.83 33.64
CA SER A 751 7.11 -19.59 34.29
C SER A 751 6.39 -20.49 33.30
N THR A 752 6.21 -21.77 33.64
CA THR A 752 5.43 -22.69 32.81
C THR A 752 3.92 -22.48 33.02
N PRO A 753 3.06 -22.83 32.04
CA PRO A 753 1.60 -22.85 32.22
C PRO A 753 1.16 -23.62 33.48
N SER A 754 1.83 -24.74 33.78
CA SER A 754 1.56 -25.54 34.99
C SER A 754 1.87 -24.80 36.28
N GLN A 755 2.94 -24.01 36.34
CA GLN A 755 3.24 -23.17 37.51
C GLN A 755 2.21 -22.04 37.67
N ILE A 756 1.82 -21.39 36.57
CA ILE A 756 0.82 -20.31 36.57
C ILE A 756 -0.54 -20.84 37.05
N LEU A 757 -0.99 -21.96 36.49
CA LEU A 757 -2.25 -22.59 36.87
C LEU A 757 -2.21 -23.12 38.31
N LYS A 758 -1.13 -23.81 38.72
CA LYS A 758 -0.97 -24.29 40.10
C LYS A 758 -1.04 -23.14 41.11
N SER A 759 -0.36 -22.02 40.84
CA SER A 759 -0.40 -20.85 41.71
C SER A 759 -1.81 -20.26 41.84
N ALA A 760 -2.57 -20.18 40.75
CA ALA A 760 -3.97 -19.73 40.81
C ALA A 760 -4.89 -20.70 41.56
N LEU A 761 -4.68 -22.01 41.41
CA LEU A 761 -5.40 -23.02 42.19
C LEU A 761 -5.06 -22.94 43.68
N GLU A 762 -3.80 -22.68 44.04
CA GLU A 762 -3.37 -22.45 45.43
C GLU A 762 -3.99 -21.17 46.02
N GLN A 763 -4.12 -20.09 45.24
CA GLN A 763 -4.82 -18.87 45.68
C GLN A 763 -6.32 -19.09 45.89
N ASP A 764 -7.00 -19.88 45.05
CA ASP A 764 -8.40 -20.26 45.27
C ASP A 764 -8.63 -21.00 46.60
N GLU A 765 -7.66 -21.81 47.06
CA GLU A 765 -7.72 -22.46 48.37
C GLU A 765 -7.51 -21.44 49.52
N LEU A 766 -6.61 -20.47 49.35
CA LEU A 766 -6.40 -19.39 50.32
C LEU A 766 -7.64 -18.49 50.43
N ASP A 767 -8.30 -18.18 49.32
CA ASP A 767 -9.57 -17.43 49.30
C ASP A 767 -10.69 -18.21 50.01
N TYR A 768 -10.78 -19.53 49.81
CA TYR A 768 -11.72 -20.38 50.56
C TYR A 768 -11.47 -20.31 52.08
N LEU A 769 -10.21 -20.42 52.51
CA LEU A 769 -9.83 -20.34 53.93
C LEU A 769 -10.12 -18.94 54.51
N SER A 770 -9.79 -17.88 53.76
CA SER A 770 -10.06 -16.49 54.12
C SER A 770 -11.57 -16.22 54.28
N HIS A 771 -12.39 -16.66 53.33
CA HIS A 771 -13.85 -16.54 53.41
C HIS A 771 -14.44 -17.35 54.57
N LYS A 772 -13.94 -18.56 54.81
CA LYS A 772 -14.35 -19.38 55.96
C LYS A 772 -14.01 -18.73 57.31
N GLN A 773 -12.81 -18.13 57.42
CA GLN A 773 -12.40 -17.38 58.61
C GLN A 773 -13.23 -16.10 58.79
N ARG A 774 -13.46 -15.34 57.71
CA ARG A 774 -14.31 -14.13 57.75
C ARG A 774 -15.75 -14.45 58.15
N PHE A 775 -16.27 -15.60 57.75
CA PHE A 775 -17.58 -16.08 58.19
C PHE A 775 -17.57 -16.47 59.69
N SER A 776 -16.57 -17.21 60.16
CA SER A 776 -16.49 -17.59 61.59
C SER A 776 -16.26 -16.42 62.55
N GLN A 777 -15.68 -15.32 62.06
CA GLN A 777 -15.47 -14.08 62.82
C GLN A 777 -16.66 -13.09 62.74
N ARG A 778 -17.65 -13.31 61.86
CA ARG A 778 -18.82 -12.43 61.74
C ARG A 778 -19.79 -12.67 62.91
N SER A 779 -20.07 -11.61 63.67
CA SER A 779 -21.13 -11.64 64.69
C SER A 779 -22.51 -11.90 64.05
N LEU A 780 -23.25 -12.87 64.60
CA LEU A 780 -24.56 -13.36 64.14
C LEU A 780 -25.67 -12.29 64.09
N THR A 781 -25.39 -11.05 64.51
CA THR A 781 -26.35 -9.94 64.59
C THR A 781 -26.39 -9.03 63.36
N SER A 782 -25.37 -9.04 62.48
CA SER A 782 -25.18 -7.92 61.54
C SER A 782 -26.02 -7.93 60.26
N PHE A 783 -26.41 -9.09 59.71
CA PHE A 783 -27.14 -9.17 58.43
C PHE A 783 -28.13 -10.34 58.36
N ARG A 784 -29.29 -10.22 59.01
CA ARG A 784 -30.47 -11.07 58.73
C ARG A 784 -31.29 -10.56 57.53
N THR A 785 -30.61 -10.25 56.42
CA THR A 785 -31.22 -9.69 55.20
C THR A 785 -31.46 -10.74 54.10
N SER A 786 -30.79 -11.90 54.14
CA SER A 786 -31.12 -13.01 53.24
C SER A 786 -32.42 -13.68 53.68
N ARG A 787 -33.30 -13.97 52.70
CA ARG A 787 -34.60 -14.67 52.93
C ARG A 787 -34.45 -16.15 53.28
N HIS A 788 -33.26 -16.71 53.16
CA HIS A 788 -32.99 -18.14 53.34
C HIS A 788 -31.95 -18.36 54.44
N ASN A 789 -32.23 -19.29 55.37
CA ASN A 789 -31.30 -19.71 56.40
C ASN A 789 -30.57 -20.98 55.94
N PHE A 790 -29.28 -20.88 55.68
CA PHE A 790 -28.44 -22.00 55.22
C PHE A 790 -27.57 -22.65 56.32
N GLY A 791 -27.76 -22.21 57.57
CA GLY A 791 -27.10 -22.73 58.77
C GLY A 791 -25.77 -22.06 59.09
N ASP A 792 -25.31 -22.25 60.34
CA ASP A 792 -24.11 -21.60 60.89
C ASP A 792 -22.78 -22.28 60.46
N THR A 793 -22.84 -23.31 59.61
CA THR A 793 -21.67 -24.02 59.09
C THR A 793 -21.35 -23.54 57.68
N PHE A 794 -20.18 -22.94 57.49
CA PHE A 794 -19.68 -22.51 56.18
C PHE A 794 -19.64 -23.67 55.17
N MET A 795 -19.87 -23.37 53.89
CA MET A 795 -19.93 -24.36 52.81
C MET A 795 -18.66 -25.23 52.70
N ALA A 796 -18.85 -26.44 52.17
CA ALA A 796 -17.73 -27.37 51.95
C ALA A 796 -16.79 -26.85 50.84
N ARG A 797 -15.52 -27.25 50.88
CA ARG A 797 -14.52 -26.88 49.89
C ARG A 797 -14.97 -27.18 48.45
N ASP A 798 -15.42 -28.41 48.19
CA ASP A 798 -15.80 -28.84 46.84
C ASP A 798 -17.13 -28.22 46.39
N GLU A 799 -17.94 -27.71 47.33
CA GLU A 799 -19.12 -26.88 47.06
C GLU A 799 -18.69 -25.46 46.62
N TYR A 800 -17.74 -24.85 47.34
CA TYR A 800 -17.18 -23.53 47.02
C TYR A 800 -16.48 -23.51 45.65
N LEU A 801 -15.76 -24.57 45.31
CA LEU A 801 -14.98 -24.70 44.06
C LEU A 801 -15.78 -25.25 42.87
N ARG A 802 -17.06 -25.61 43.04
CA ARG A 802 -17.89 -26.25 41.99
C ARG A 802 -18.01 -25.45 40.69
N TYR A 803 -17.98 -24.13 40.80
CA TYR A 803 -18.19 -23.16 39.72
C TYR A 803 -16.94 -22.32 39.44
N ARG A 804 -15.78 -22.97 39.38
CA ARG A 804 -14.47 -22.29 39.32
C ARG A 804 -14.28 -21.47 38.04
N GLU A 805 -14.68 -21.99 36.88
CA GLU A 805 -14.58 -21.26 35.59
C GLU A 805 -15.54 -20.06 35.54
N GLU A 806 -16.68 -20.15 36.22
CA GLU A 806 -17.71 -19.11 36.31
C GLU A 806 -17.45 -18.06 37.41
N ARG A 807 -16.52 -18.29 38.36
CA ARG A 807 -16.39 -17.47 39.58
C ARG A 807 -14.98 -17.19 40.10
N SER A 808 -13.94 -17.94 39.71
CA SER A 808 -12.59 -17.66 40.17
C SER A 808 -11.95 -16.55 39.35
N GLU A 809 -11.65 -15.43 40.01
CA GLU A 809 -10.85 -14.34 39.42
C GLU A 809 -9.39 -14.77 39.25
N ASN A 810 -8.84 -15.59 40.16
CA ASN A 810 -7.49 -16.14 40.07
C ASN A 810 -7.32 -17.01 38.83
N LEU A 811 -8.28 -17.90 38.57
CA LEU A 811 -8.30 -18.76 37.39
C LEU A 811 -8.48 -17.94 36.11
N GLY A 812 -9.35 -16.92 36.14
CA GLY A 812 -9.51 -15.98 35.04
C GLY A 812 -8.26 -15.15 34.76
N ALA A 813 -7.50 -14.76 35.79
CA ALA A 813 -6.20 -14.08 35.66
C ALA A 813 -5.13 -15.03 35.08
N ALA A 814 -5.07 -16.27 35.55
CA ALA A 814 -4.20 -17.31 34.99
C ALA A 814 -4.52 -17.59 33.52
N PHE A 815 -5.79 -17.70 33.15
CA PHE A 815 -6.24 -17.87 31.77
C PHE A 815 -5.72 -16.74 30.86
N SER A 816 -5.92 -15.47 31.25
CA SER A 816 -5.34 -14.34 30.51
C SER A 816 -3.82 -14.38 30.44
N LYS A 817 -3.14 -14.80 31.52
CA LYS A 817 -1.67 -14.86 31.56
C LYS A 817 -1.11 -15.99 30.69
N ILE A 818 -1.80 -17.13 30.57
CA ILE A 818 -1.38 -18.25 29.70
C ILE A 818 -1.66 -17.92 28.22
N LEU A 819 -2.78 -17.25 27.93
CA LEU A 819 -3.14 -16.80 26.59
C LEU A 819 -2.25 -15.67 26.05
N ALA A 820 -1.56 -14.93 26.93
CA ALA A 820 -0.76 -13.77 26.53
C ALA A 820 0.47 -14.14 25.69
N VAL A 821 0.76 -13.31 24.69
CA VAL A 821 2.04 -13.30 23.99
C VAL A 821 3.10 -12.71 24.94
N PRO A 822 4.22 -13.39 25.19
CA PRO A 822 5.30 -12.89 26.04
C PRO A 822 5.94 -11.64 25.44
N SER A 823 6.32 -10.69 26.29
CA SER A 823 7.13 -9.54 25.88
C SER A 823 8.52 -9.97 25.41
N GLU A 824 9.05 -9.29 24.40
CA GLU A 824 10.45 -9.46 23.98
C GLU A 824 11.42 -8.88 25.03
N PHE A 825 12.45 -9.65 25.37
CA PHE A 825 13.56 -9.20 26.21
C PHE A 825 14.47 -8.24 25.44
N SER A 826 14.61 -7.03 25.96
CA SER A 826 15.67 -6.11 25.52
C SER A 826 16.97 -6.48 26.23
N VAL A 827 18.05 -6.66 25.48
CA VAL A 827 19.40 -6.67 26.06
C VAL A 827 19.66 -5.35 26.81
N LEU A 828 20.54 -5.41 27.81
CA LEU A 828 20.85 -4.27 28.66
C LEU A 828 21.78 -3.29 27.94
N GLU A 829 21.62 -2.00 28.25
CA GLU A 829 22.52 -0.96 27.77
C GLU A 829 23.86 -1.05 28.52
N THR A 830 24.97 -1.00 27.79
CA THR A 830 26.33 -0.93 28.34
C THR A 830 26.92 0.46 28.06
N CYS A 831 27.92 0.89 28.84
CA CYS A 831 28.57 2.18 28.62
C CYS A 831 29.19 2.29 27.21
N GLU A 832 29.62 1.18 26.62
CA GLU A 832 30.10 1.10 25.24
C GLU A 832 28.97 1.41 24.25
N ILE A 833 27.81 0.77 24.40
CA ILE A 833 26.62 1.02 23.57
C ILE A 833 26.14 2.46 23.71
N THR A 834 26.12 3.03 24.92
CA THR A 834 25.77 4.43 25.16
C THR A 834 26.71 5.35 24.39
N SER A 835 28.04 5.16 24.49
CA SER A 835 29.04 5.93 23.76
C SER A 835 28.81 5.86 22.24
N TRP A 836 28.59 4.67 21.68
CA TRP A 836 28.35 4.51 20.24
C TRP A 836 27.07 5.22 19.77
N LEU A 837 26.03 5.24 20.60
CA LEU A 837 24.76 5.90 20.28
C LEU A 837 24.82 7.43 20.44
N GLU A 838 25.67 7.94 21.33
CA GLU A 838 25.95 9.37 21.47
C GLU A 838 26.57 9.93 20.18
N ASP A 839 27.52 9.20 19.58
CA ASP A 839 28.24 9.53 18.34
C ASP A 839 27.38 9.59 17.06
N LEU A 840 26.14 9.07 17.07
CA LEU A 840 25.23 9.20 15.93
C LEU A 840 24.87 10.69 15.66
N PRO A 841 24.45 11.06 14.44
CA PRO A 841 23.87 12.37 14.20
C PRO A 841 22.53 12.56 14.96
N VAL A 842 22.25 13.79 15.40
CA VAL A 842 20.95 14.13 16.00
C VAL A 842 19.91 14.26 14.88
N VAL A 843 19.01 13.28 14.77
CA VAL A 843 17.83 13.38 13.89
C VAL A 843 16.93 14.51 14.43
N PRO A 844 16.62 15.56 13.66
CA PRO A 844 15.88 16.69 14.21
C PRO A 844 14.39 16.37 14.42
N ARG A 845 13.67 17.23 15.16
CA ARG A 845 12.28 16.99 15.54
C ARG A 845 11.32 17.33 14.39
N GLY A 846 10.93 16.32 13.60
CA GLY A 846 9.87 16.46 12.61
C GLY A 846 9.81 15.31 11.60
N THR A 847 10.95 14.71 11.30
CA THR A 847 11.06 13.57 10.39
C THR A 847 10.29 12.35 10.91
N LYS A 848 9.19 11.99 10.25
CA LYS A 848 8.47 10.72 10.49
C LYS A 848 9.37 9.55 10.12
N ARG A 849 10.00 8.92 11.12
CA ARG A 849 10.73 7.65 10.95
C ARG A 849 9.77 6.55 10.48
N THR A 850 9.74 6.29 9.18
CA THR A 850 8.98 5.20 8.56
C THR A 850 9.68 3.85 8.66
N THR A 851 11.00 3.81 8.86
CA THR A 851 11.79 2.57 8.94
C THR A 851 12.22 2.20 10.37
N PRO A 852 12.00 0.95 10.82
CA PRO A 852 12.45 0.49 12.13
C PRO A 852 13.92 0.05 12.07
N GLY A 853 14.83 0.82 12.65
CA GLY A 853 16.28 0.52 12.68
C GLY A 853 16.94 0.80 14.04
N ILE A 854 18.28 0.81 14.06
CA ILE A 854 19.09 1.24 15.21
C ILE A 854 18.91 2.77 15.40
N SER A 855 18.75 3.21 16.66
CA SER A 855 18.38 4.59 16.99
C SER A 855 18.96 5.08 18.31
N LYS A 856 19.40 6.35 18.36
CA LYS A 856 19.86 7.05 19.59
C LYS A 856 19.13 6.69 20.88
N PRO A 857 17.79 6.85 21.00
CA PRO A 857 17.08 6.45 22.21
C PRO A 857 17.05 4.92 22.33
N PHE A 858 18.02 4.35 23.04
CA PHE A 858 18.11 2.91 23.27
C PHE A 858 16.79 2.36 23.83
N ALA A 859 16.20 3.02 24.83
CA ALA A 859 14.93 2.62 25.44
C ALA A 859 13.81 2.27 24.43
N SER A 860 13.59 3.13 23.42
CA SER A 860 12.52 2.96 22.41
C SER A 860 12.91 2.12 21.18
N MET A 861 14.17 1.70 21.08
CA MET A 861 14.65 0.81 20.02
C MET A 861 14.00 -0.58 20.15
N LYS A 862 13.63 -1.22 19.02
CA LYS A 862 13.09 -2.60 19.03
C LYS A 862 14.10 -3.58 19.66
N PRO A 863 13.68 -4.57 20.45
CA PRO A 863 14.58 -5.55 21.08
C PRO A 863 15.51 -6.27 20.11
N TYR A 864 15.02 -6.62 18.91
CA TYR A 864 15.85 -7.14 17.81
C TYR A 864 17.07 -6.26 17.52
N TRP A 865 16.87 -4.95 17.30
CA TRP A 865 17.95 -4.03 16.97
C TRP A 865 18.92 -3.79 18.13
N LYS A 866 18.42 -3.80 19.38
CA LYS A 866 19.28 -3.77 20.57
C LYS A 866 20.22 -4.97 20.59
N TRP A 867 19.71 -6.15 20.26
CA TRP A 867 20.48 -7.39 20.21
C TRP A 867 21.53 -7.38 19.08
N ILE A 868 21.15 -6.96 17.87
CA ILE A 868 22.09 -6.80 16.74
C ILE A 868 23.22 -5.80 17.10
N LEU A 869 22.88 -4.65 17.70
CA LEU A 869 23.85 -3.67 18.16
C LEU A 869 24.79 -4.25 19.25
N ALA A 870 24.25 -4.99 20.22
CA ALA A 870 25.06 -5.56 21.31
C ALA A 870 25.99 -6.71 20.86
N VAL A 871 25.60 -7.48 19.84
CA VAL A 871 26.43 -8.59 19.31
C VAL A 871 27.48 -8.10 18.32
N TYR A 872 27.13 -7.16 17.43
CA TYR A 872 27.98 -6.80 16.29
C TYR A 872 28.56 -5.39 16.34
N GLY A 873 28.09 -4.52 17.25
CA GLY A 873 28.47 -3.10 17.30
C GLY A 873 29.98 -2.88 17.44
N SER A 874 30.67 -3.69 18.25
CA SER A 874 32.13 -3.63 18.40
C SER A 874 32.86 -3.88 17.07
N GLN A 875 32.47 -4.92 16.32
CA GLN A 875 33.07 -5.23 15.02
C GLN A 875 32.89 -4.10 13.99
N ILE A 876 31.75 -3.41 14.05
CA ILE A 876 31.46 -2.25 13.20
C ILE A 876 32.33 -1.06 13.61
N VAL A 877 32.38 -0.71 14.89
CA VAL A 877 33.16 0.43 15.41
C VAL A 877 34.67 0.21 15.22
N GLU A 878 35.18 -1.01 15.48
CA GLU A 878 36.60 -1.35 15.28
C GLU A 878 37.06 -1.14 13.82
N LYS A 879 36.18 -1.40 12.85
CA LYS A 879 36.53 -1.30 11.42
C LYS A 879 36.21 0.06 10.79
N TYR A 880 35.09 0.67 11.18
CA TYR A 880 34.54 1.87 10.52
C TYR A 880 34.61 3.12 11.40
N GLY A 881 35.02 3.00 12.68
CA GLY A 881 35.16 4.11 13.62
C GLY A 881 33.84 4.60 14.24
N SER A 882 32.70 4.18 13.71
CA SER A 882 31.35 4.52 14.19
C SER A 882 30.36 3.41 13.85
N ILE A 883 29.22 3.37 14.55
CA ILE A 883 28.08 2.51 14.21
C ILE A 883 27.28 2.99 12.99
N GLN A 884 27.53 4.20 12.49
CA GLN A 884 27.05 4.67 11.19
C GLN A 884 28.12 4.34 10.12
N ILE A 885 27.92 3.28 9.33
CA ILE A 885 28.92 2.82 8.34
C ILE A 885 28.99 3.78 7.14
N VAL A 886 27.82 4.27 6.70
CA VAL A 886 27.63 5.21 5.59
C VAL A 886 26.52 6.19 5.98
N ASP A 887 26.59 7.44 5.57
CA ASP A 887 25.50 8.42 5.75
C ASP A 887 24.20 7.91 5.08
N ALA A 888 23.02 8.21 5.64
CA ALA A 888 21.76 7.81 5.02
C ALA A 888 21.51 8.50 3.67
N SER A 889 21.97 9.74 3.48
CA SER A 889 22.04 10.42 2.17
C SER A 889 23.08 9.77 1.24
N GLN A 890 24.11 9.16 1.83
CA GLN A 890 25.05 8.20 1.24
C GLN A 890 24.41 6.93 0.65
N VAL A 891 23.10 6.68 0.81
CA VAL A 891 22.41 5.42 0.44
C VAL A 891 21.20 5.72 -0.47
N PRO A 892 20.93 4.94 -1.55
CA PRO A 892 19.83 5.23 -2.46
C PRO A 892 18.57 4.63 -1.87
N LEU A 893 18.08 5.26 -0.81
CA LEU A 893 16.91 4.78 -0.10
C LEU A 893 15.68 4.77 -1.01
N GLY A 894 15.61 5.64 -2.02
CA GLY A 894 14.62 5.55 -3.10
C GLY A 894 14.64 4.24 -3.90
N MET A 895 15.78 3.52 -3.97
CA MET A 895 15.83 2.16 -4.51
C MET A 895 15.58 1.09 -3.42
N ALA A 896 16.10 1.27 -2.21
CA ALA A 896 15.95 0.29 -1.13
C ALA A 896 14.52 0.21 -0.59
N ASP A 897 13.86 1.35 -0.38
CA ASP A 897 12.46 1.45 0.05
C ASP A 897 11.51 1.10 -1.09
N ALA A 898 11.81 1.48 -2.35
CA ALA A 898 11.06 0.97 -3.49
C ALA A 898 11.16 -0.56 -3.59
N HIS A 899 12.34 -1.17 -3.37
CA HIS A 899 12.47 -2.63 -3.30
C HIS A 899 11.94 -3.26 -2.00
N ALA A 900 11.58 -2.48 -0.99
CA ALA A 900 10.87 -2.93 0.21
C ALA A 900 9.35 -2.79 0.08
N SER A 901 8.86 -1.90 -0.81
CA SER A 901 7.44 -1.72 -1.16
C SER A 901 7.04 -2.37 -2.49
N VAL A 902 7.97 -3.03 -3.19
CA VAL A 902 7.76 -3.82 -4.42
C VAL A 902 7.92 -5.32 -4.13
N SER A 903 7.67 -5.75 -2.89
CA SER A 903 7.57 -7.18 -2.55
C SER A 903 6.25 -7.82 -3.02
N ASP A 904 5.29 -7.03 -3.47
CA ASP A 904 3.88 -7.42 -3.49
C ASP A 904 3.35 -7.70 -4.91
N ASP A 905 4.10 -7.34 -5.97
CA ASP A 905 3.83 -7.77 -7.35
C ASP A 905 5.13 -7.94 -8.17
N ASP A 906 5.11 -8.95 -9.04
CA ASP A 906 6.08 -9.31 -10.09
C ASP A 906 7.51 -9.80 -9.73
N ALA A 907 7.77 -11.05 -10.11
CA ALA A 907 9.11 -11.58 -10.33
C ALA A 907 9.17 -12.60 -11.49
N CYS A 908 8.97 -12.17 -12.75
CA CYS A 908 9.79 -12.62 -13.89
C CYS A 908 9.59 -11.81 -15.20
N SER A 909 10.12 -10.58 -15.25
CA SER A 909 10.84 -10.12 -16.45
C SER A 909 11.88 -9.05 -16.05
N ARG A 910 13.04 -9.03 -16.71
CA ARG A 910 14.17 -8.11 -16.44
C ARG A 910 14.15 -6.91 -17.42
N ASP A 911 14.88 -5.81 -17.25
CA ASP A 911 16.00 -5.39 -16.36
C ASP A 911 15.80 -3.85 -16.06
N HIS A 912 16.58 -3.06 -15.30
CA HIS A 912 17.98 -3.11 -14.85
C HIS A 912 18.20 -2.31 -13.53
N THR A 913 19.45 -2.01 -13.14
CA THR A 913 19.90 -1.16 -12.01
C THR A 913 21.04 -0.20 -12.49
N PRO A 914 21.83 0.57 -11.69
CA PRO A 914 21.76 1.10 -10.29
C PRO A 914 22.16 2.61 -10.13
N ALA A 915 22.00 3.27 -8.96
CA ALA A 915 22.94 4.31 -8.46
C ALA A 915 22.69 4.81 -7.03
N GLN A 916 23.77 5.19 -6.32
CA GLN A 916 23.81 5.62 -4.91
C GLN A 916 24.39 7.05 -4.77
N GLU A 917 23.75 7.89 -3.95
CA GLU A 917 23.82 9.36 -4.05
C GLU A 917 25.01 10.05 -3.35
N ASN A 918 26.23 9.87 -3.85
CA ASN A 918 27.27 10.87 -3.60
C ASN A 918 26.91 12.17 -4.35
N THR A 919 26.21 13.11 -3.68
CA THR A 919 25.73 14.43 -4.17
C THR A 919 25.63 14.51 -5.70
N ALA A 920 24.46 14.21 -6.27
CA ALA A 920 24.27 13.87 -7.70
C ALA A 920 25.13 14.67 -8.69
N ALA A 921 25.25 16.00 -8.52
CA ALA A 921 26.12 16.86 -9.32
C ALA A 921 27.62 16.47 -9.27
N MET A 922 28.21 16.16 -8.12
CA MET A 922 29.62 15.77 -7.99
C MET A 922 29.90 14.40 -8.63
N SER A 923 29.04 13.40 -8.39
CA SER A 923 29.19 12.09 -9.04
C SER A 923 28.97 12.15 -10.55
N MET A 924 28.00 12.95 -11.02
CA MET A 924 27.76 13.14 -12.44
C MET A 924 28.94 13.77 -13.16
N ASN A 925 29.59 14.78 -12.56
CA ASN A 925 30.82 15.35 -13.12
C ASN A 925 31.91 14.29 -13.30
N ARG A 926 32.09 13.38 -12.34
CA ARG A 926 33.06 12.27 -12.44
C ARG A 926 32.70 11.29 -13.56
N ILE A 927 31.43 10.91 -13.70
CA ILE A 927 30.96 10.00 -14.75
C ILE A 927 31.15 10.62 -16.15
N LEU A 928 30.80 11.91 -16.31
CA LEU A 928 30.98 12.65 -17.56
C LEU A 928 32.45 12.80 -17.94
N ILE A 929 33.33 13.06 -16.96
CA ILE A 929 34.79 13.05 -17.18
C ILE A 929 35.26 11.67 -17.63
N GLU A 930 34.83 10.57 -17.00
CA GLU A 930 35.24 9.22 -17.40
C GLU A 930 34.72 8.82 -18.79
N LEU A 931 33.52 9.26 -19.19
CA LEU A 931 33.02 9.07 -20.56
C LEU A 931 33.85 9.82 -21.60
N SER A 932 34.40 10.99 -21.26
CA SER A 932 35.26 11.76 -22.18
C SER A 932 36.57 11.04 -22.54
N THR A 933 37.00 10.06 -21.72
CA THR A 933 38.25 9.32 -21.91
C THR A 933 38.17 8.13 -22.90
N LEU A 934 36.98 7.82 -23.42
CA LEU A 934 36.77 6.67 -24.32
C LEU A 934 36.98 7.09 -25.79
N MET A 935 37.92 6.44 -26.49
CA MET A 935 38.35 6.84 -27.84
C MET A 935 38.14 5.71 -28.88
N PRO A 936 37.35 5.93 -29.95
CA PRO A 936 37.20 4.95 -31.03
C PRO A 936 38.51 4.67 -31.79
N GLN A 937 38.73 3.41 -32.21
CA GLN A 937 39.90 3.05 -33.02
C GLN A 937 39.71 3.45 -34.49
N THR A 938 40.44 4.48 -34.95
CA THR A 938 40.41 4.95 -36.33
C THR A 938 41.41 4.20 -37.22
N GLN A 939 40.92 3.55 -38.28
CA GLN A 939 41.77 2.98 -39.33
C GLN A 939 42.16 4.07 -40.34
N PHE A 940 43.46 4.37 -40.43
CA PHE A 940 44.02 5.18 -41.51
C PHE A 940 44.14 4.36 -42.81
N HIS A 941 43.65 4.89 -43.92
CA HIS A 941 44.29 4.68 -45.22
C HIS A 941 44.09 5.89 -46.14
N ASP A 942 45.10 6.11 -46.98
CA ASP A 942 45.40 7.32 -47.75
C ASP A 942 45.29 6.98 -49.25
N HIS A 943 44.60 7.81 -50.07
CA HIS A 943 45.10 8.27 -51.38
C HIS A 943 44.19 9.22 -52.20
N ARG A 944 44.82 9.83 -53.21
CA ARG A 944 44.41 10.99 -54.03
C ARG A 944 43.56 10.67 -55.27
N GLN A 945 42.78 11.68 -55.68
CA GLN A 945 42.45 12.09 -57.07
C GLN A 945 41.79 11.07 -58.04
N HIS A 946 40.54 11.32 -58.44
CA HIS A 946 40.24 11.98 -59.72
C HIS A 946 38.77 12.44 -59.84
N LEU A 947 38.49 13.28 -60.85
CA LEU A 947 37.22 13.98 -61.10
C LEU A 947 36.09 13.08 -61.63
N GLY A 948 34.85 13.39 -61.22
CA GLY A 948 33.61 12.94 -61.85
C GLY A 948 32.39 13.54 -61.15
N PHE A 949 31.57 14.32 -61.86
CA PHE A 949 30.24 14.68 -61.38
C PHE A 949 29.32 13.48 -61.58
N ASP A 950 28.60 13.07 -60.54
CA ASP A 950 27.26 12.53 -60.67
C ASP A 950 26.44 12.83 -59.41
N LEU A 951 25.15 13.08 -59.60
CA LEU A 951 24.16 13.24 -58.54
C LEU A 951 23.61 11.86 -58.14
N ASP A 952 22.96 11.80 -56.98
CA ASP A 952 22.36 10.61 -56.34
C ASP A 952 23.33 9.70 -55.55
N ALA A 953 23.41 9.95 -54.24
CA ALA A 953 23.91 9.02 -53.23
C ALA A 953 22.87 8.86 -52.11
N ASP A 954 22.21 7.71 -52.08
CA ASP A 954 21.17 7.35 -51.11
C ASP A 954 21.76 7.16 -49.69
N SER A 955 20.94 7.37 -48.66
CA SER A 955 21.38 7.38 -47.27
C SER A 955 21.92 6.01 -46.79
N THR A 956 23.22 5.95 -46.47
CA THR A 956 23.89 4.73 -46.00
C THR A 956 24.40 4.85 -44.56
N GLY A 957 23.51 4.48 -43.63
CA GLY A 957 23.80 3.96 -42.29
C GLY A 957 24.91 4.58 -41.43
N HIS A 958 24.55 5.50 -40.53
CA HIS A 958 25.30 5.75 -39.30
C HIS A 958 25.33 4.49 -38.42
N ARG A 959 26.39 3.68 -38.56
CA ARG A 959 26.69 2.57 -37.63
C ARG A 959 27.44 3.15 -36.42
N GLY A 960 26.79 3.12 -35.25
CA GLY A 960 27.25 3.81 -34.04
C GLY A 960 28.71 3.57 -33.64
N THR A 961 29.39 4.68 -33.33
CA THR A 961 30.78 4.82 -32.85
C THR A 961 31.11 3.91 -31.67
N LEU A 962 30.12 3.61 -30.82
CA LEU A 962 30.25 2.68 -29.68
C LEU A 962 30.70 1.26 -30.08
N ARG A 963 30.56 0.85 -31.35
CA ARG A 963 31.05 -0.44 -31.87
C ARG A 963 32.54 -0.42 -32.29
N GLN A 964 33.19 0.74 -32.27
CA GLN A 964 34.60 0.93 -32.66
C GLN A 964 35.55 1.08 -31.45
N LEU A 965 35.02 0.95 -30.23
CA LEU A 965 35.79 0.89 -28.98
C LEU A 965 36.48 -0.47 -28.83
N SER A 966 37.62 -0.53 -28.14
CA SER A 966 38.22 -1.82 -27.78
C SER A 966 37.31 -2.63 -26.84
N THR A 967 37.55 -3.94 -26.69
CA THR A 967 36.79 -4.79 -25.77
C THR A 967 36.84 -4.30 -24.31
N THR A 968 37.97 -3.75 -23.88
CA THR A 968 38.17 -3.18 -22.54
C THR A 968 37.39 -1.88 -22.35
N GLU A 969 37.44 -0.98 -23.34
CA GLU A 969 36.69 0.29 -23.34
C GLU A 969 35.18 0.05 -23.46
N THR A 970 34.76 -0.97 -24.23
CA THR A 970 33.35 -1.39 -24.34
C THR A 970 32.79 -1.85 -22.99
N ALA A 971 33.58 -2.58 -22.19
CA ALA A 971 33.19 -2.98 -20.84
C ALA A 971 33.09 -1.75 -19.90
N LYS A 972 34.03 -0.82 -19.99
CA LYS A 972 34.00 0.43 -19.21
C LYS A 972 32.81 1.32 -19.59
N ALA A 973 32.56 1.50 -20.89
CA ALA A 973 31.42 2.24 -21.43
C ALA A 973 30.09 1.64 -20.95
N ARG A 974 29.92 0.31 -21.00
CA ARG A 974 28.74 -0.38 -20.45
C ARG A 974 28.54 -0.09 -18.96
N SER A 975 29.60 -0.13 -18.15
CA SER A 975 29.53 0.23 -16.73
C SER A 975 29.04 1.66 -16.52
N LEU A 976 29.59 2.63 -17.27
CA LEU A 976 29.22 4.05 -17.17
C LEU A 976 27.78 4.31 -17.63
N PHE A 977 27.33 3.70 -18.74
CA PHE A 977 25.95 3.83 -19.21
C PHE A 977 24.94 3.12 -18.30
N LEU A 978 25.29 2.00 -17.65
CA LEU A 978 24.45 1.38 -16.62
C LEU A 978 24.30 2.29 -15.40
N THR A 979 25.39 2.91 -14.92
CA THR A 979 25.31 3.89 -13.81
C THR A 979 24.47 5.10 -14.19
N LEU A 980 24.63 5.64 -15.40
CA LEU A 980 23.76 6.71 -15.90
C LEU A 980 22.30 6.25 -16.04
N HIS A 981 22.06 4.98 -16.36
CA HIS A 981 20.72 4.49 -16.62
C HIS A 981 19.85 4.60 -15.37
N VAL A 982 20.39 4.42 -14.17
CA VAL A 982 19.59 4.47 -12.93
C VAL A 982 19.89 5.67 -12.04
N LEU A 983 20.89 6.49 -12.36
CA LEU A 983 20.78 7.92 -12.07
C LEU A 983 19.60 8.56 -12.83
N PHE A 984 19.26 8.06 -14.03
CA PHE A 984 18.20 8.64 -14.88
C PHE A 984 17.32 7.59 -15.60
N PRO A 985 16.53 6.78 -14.86
CA PRO A 985 15.77 5.64 -15.40
C PRO A 985 14.82 6.04 -16.54
N HIS A 986 14.16 7.18 -16.42
CA HIS A 986 13.18 7.66 -17.39
C HIS A 986 13.75 8.66 -18.42
N HIS A 987 15.02 9.06 -18.28
CA HIS A 987 15.63 10.08 -19.15
C HIS A 987 16.81 9.59 -20.00
N LEU A 988 17.60 8.59 -19.56
CA LEU A 988 18.79 8.18 -20.33
C LEU A 988 18.43 7.55 -21.68
N LEU A 989 17.56 6.53 -21.71
CA LEU A 989 17.23 5.87 -22.97
C LEU A 989 16.58 6.83 -24.00
N PRO A 990 15.64 7.72 -23.61
CA PRO A 990 15.17 8.78 -24.50
C PRO A 990 16.25 9.80 -24.90
N ALA A 991 17.23 10.10 -24.04
CA ALA A 991 18.35 10.97 -24.38
C ALA A 991 19.30 10.33 -25.41
N LEU A 992 19.54 9.02 -25.30
CA LEU A 992 20.32 8.26 -26.27
C LEU A 992 19.56 8.09 -27.60
N ASP A 993 18.24 7.88 -27.60
CA ASP A 993 17.42 7.85 -28.83
C ASP A 993 17.48 9.18 -29.61
N LEU A 994 17.52 10.32 -28.92
CA LEU A 994 17.69 11.63 -29.55
C LEU A 994 19.09 11.80 -30.17
N LEU A 995 20.13 11.23 -29.57
CA LEU A 995 21.50 11.21 -30.12
C LEU A 995 21.64 10.23 -31.29
N ASP A 996 21.14 8.99 -31.16
CA ASP A 996 21.20 7.98 -32.22
C ASP A 996 20.45 8.43 -33.49
N ARG A 997 19.35 9.19 -33.34
CA ARG A 997 18.62 9.82 -34.45
C ARG A 997 19.21 11.14 -34.95
N SER A 998 20.31 11.61 -34.35
CA SER A 998 20.98 12.88 -34.68
C SER A 998 20.09 14.12 -34.57
N LEU A 999 19.22 14.17 -33.56
CA LEU A 999 18.22 15.22 -33.35
C LEU A 999 18.71 16.39 -32.49
N LEU A 1000 20.01 16.44 -32.18
CA LEU A 1000 20.66 17.53 -31.46
C LEU A 1000 21.46 18.40 -32.44
N THR A 1001 21.18 19.71 -32.42
CA THR A 1001 22.00 20.73 -33.08
C THR A 1001 22.69 21.58 -32.01
N ARG A 1002 24.03 21.67 -32.06
CA ARG A 1002 24.84 22.54 -31.20
C ARG A 1002 25.19 23.80 -31.98
N LEU A 1003 24.84 24.96 -31.44
CA LEU A 1003 25.17 26.25 -32.03
C LEU A 1003 26.33 26.91 -31.28
N HIS A 1004 27.35 27.31 -32.02
CA HIS A 1004 28.50 28.06 -31.51
C HIS A 1004 28.35 29.55 -31.83
N TYR A 1005 28.36 30.37 -30.78
CA TYR A 1005 28.36 31.83 -30.88
C TYR A 1005 29.77 32.41 -30.72
N GLY A 1006 30.39 32.88 -31.80
CA GLY A 1006 31.63 33.65 -31.70
C GLY A 1006 32.48 33.69 -32.98
N ALA A 1007 33.10 34.84 -33.22
CA ALA A 1007 34.19 35.08 -34.16
C ALA A 1007 33.93 34.93 -35.68
N GLN A 1008 32.89 35.59 -36.23
CA GLN A 1008 32.92 35.97 -37.65
C GLN A 1008 32.17 37.27 -38.00
N GLU A 1009 32.65 38.41 -37.48
CA GLU A 1009 32.40 39.74 -38.08
C GLU A 1009 33.74 40.47 -38.31
N VAL A 1010 34.45 40.10 -39.39
CA VAL A 1010 35.57 40.90 -39.94
C VAL A 1010 35.47 40.91 -41.47
N ALA A 1011 34.56 41.72 -42.00
CA ALA A 1011 34.64 42.33 -43.33
C ALA A 1011 33.73 43.57 -43.39
N ASP A 1012 34.30 44.68 -43.89
CA ASP A 1012 33.65 45.92 -44.32
C ASP A 1012 32.84 46.78 -43.32
N GLY A 1013 33.52 47.78 -42.72
CA GLY A 1013 32.87 48.95 -42.12
C GLY A 1013 33.69 49.71 -41.07
N VAL A 1014 34.54 50.67 -41.48
CA VAL A 1014 35.44 51.40 -40.56
C VAL A 1014 34.81 52.67 -39.98
N SER A 1015 34.87 52.82 -38.65
CA SER A 1015 35.12 54.12 -37.99
C SER A 1015 35.73 53.92 -36.59
N GLU A 1016 36.82 54.64 -36.33
CA GLU A 1016 37.61 54.65 -35.08
C GLU A 1016 36.83 55.31 -33.92
N GLY A 1017 37.01 54.97 -32.65
CA GLY A 1017 37.79 53.89 -32.05
C GLY A 1017 38.01 54.13 -30.55
N GLU A 1018 38.19 53.07 -29.75
CA GLU A 1018 38.80 53.16 -28.41
C GLU A 1018 39.44 51.82 -28.05
N GLN A 1019 40.71 51.83 -27.63
CA GLN A 1019 41.46 50.60 -27.36
C GLN A 1019 41.24 50.14 -25.91
N THR A 1020 40.45 49.08 -25.73
CA THR A 1020 40.53 48.20 -24.56
C THR A 1020 40.93 46.79 -25.00
N THR A 1021 41.65 46.09 -24.13
CA THR A 1021 42.41 44.87 -24.45
C THR A 1021 41.52 43.65 -24.73
N PRO A 1022 41.91 42.74 -25.64
CA PRO A 1022 41.11 41.57 -26.00
C PRO A 1022 41.11 40.51 -24.89
N GLY A 1023 40.10 40.55 -24.03
CA GLY A 1023 39.69 39.40 -23.21
C GLY A 1023 38.93 38.40 -24.09
N LEU A 1024 39.29 37.12 -24.04
CA LEU A 1024 38.67 36.09 -24.87
C LEU A 1024 37.20 35.85 -24.46
N ASP A 1025 36.25 36.34 -25.28
CA ASP A 1025 34.87 35.88 -25.27
C ASP A 1025 34.83 34.38 -25.64
N LYS A 1026 34.68 33.49 -24.65
CA LYS A 1026 34.39 32.07 -24.89
C LYS A 1026 32.92 31.92 -25.26
N ALA A 1027 32.67 31.25 -26.39
CA ALA A 1027 31.34 30.96 -26.92
C ALA A 1027 30.44 30.26 -25.89
N SER A 1028 29.21 30.75 -25.72
CA SER A 1028 28.15 30.02 -25.02
C SER A 1028 27.60 28.92 -25.92
N ASP A 1029 27.60 27.68 -25.42
CA ASP A 1029 27.05 26.53 -26.14
C ASP A 1029 25.54 26.45 -25.94
N VAL A 1030 24.75 26.62 -27.01
CA VAL A 1030 23.29 26.41 -26.99
C VAL A 1030 22.93 25.18 -27.80
N PHE A 1031 22.16 24.27 -27.20
CA PHE A 1031 21.68 23.06 -27.85
C PHE A 1031 20.20 23.19 -28.19
N TYR A 1032 19.84 22.93 -29.45
CA TYR A 1032 18.46 22.79 -29.90
C TYR A 1032 18.18 21.32 -30.17
N VAL A 1033 17.13 20.78 -29.55
CA VAL A 1033 16.78 19.36 -29.58
C VAL A 1033 15.42 19.16 -30.23
N GLN A 1034 15.37 18.46 -31.37
CA GLN A 1034 14.14 18.21 -32.12
C GLN A 1034 13.31 17.10 -31.45
N SER A 1035 11.99 17.29 -31.33
CA SER A 1035 11.11 16.28 -30.75
C SER A 1035 11.02 15.03 -31.62
N SER A 1036 11.31 13.86 -31.06
CA SER A 1036 11.25 12.58 -31.78
C SER A 1036 9.83 12.16 -32.21
N SER A 1037 8.78 12.80 -31.67
CA SER A 1037 7.39 12.62 -32.13
C SER A 1037 7.13 13.16 -33.55
N ALA A 1038 7.99 14.04 -34.08
CA ALA A 1038 7.84 14.60 -35.42
C ALA A 1038 8.18 13.62 -36.57
N LEU A 1039 8.68 12.41 -36.26
CA LEU A 1039 9.24 11.46 -37.23
C LEU A 1039 8.38 10.21 -37.50
N SER A 1040 7.22 10.07 -36.85
CA SER A 1040 6.30 8.94 -37.04
C SER A 1040 5.43 9.10 -38.29
N GLY A 1041 6.06 9.15 -39.47
CA GLY A 1041 5.39 9.23 -40.78
C GLY A 1041 6.08 8.37 -41.83
N THR A 1042 5.62 7.13 -42.02
CA THR A 1042 6.19 6.20 -43.02
C THR A 1042 5.68 6.52 -44.43
N GLY A 1043 6.38 7.42 -45.14
CA GLY A 1043 6.09 7.74 -46.54
C GLY A 1043 7.30 8.31 -47.28
N ARG A 1044 7.89 7.54 -48.21
CA ARG A 1044 9.00 8.01 -49.06
C ARG A 1044 8.45 8.82 -50.25
N LYS A 1045 9.07 9.98 -50.51
CA LYS A 1045 8.94 10.86 -51.70
C LYS A 1045 7.74 11.82 -51.79
N THR A 1046 7.81 12.92 -51.04
CA THR A 1046 8.02 14.29 -51.60
C THR A 1046 8.44 15.24 -50.47
N ALA A 1047 9.48 16.04 -50.69
CA ALA A 1047 9.95 17.01 -49.69
C ALA A 1047 9.07 18.28 -49.72
N ALA A 1048 8.13 18.37 -48.77
CA ALA A 1048 7.29 19.54 -48.55
C ALA A 1048 7.21 19.87 -47.05
N ILE A 1049 8.28 20.53 -46.56
CA ILE A 1049 8.39 21.34 -45.32
C ILE A 1049 7.33 21.03 -44.24
N ASN A 1050 7.62 20.07 -43.36
CA ASN A 1050 6.78 19.80 -42.19
C ASN A 1050 6.98 20.92 -41.16
N ARG A 1051 6.05 21.89 -41.11
CA ARG A 1051 6.22 23.19 -40.44
C ARG A 1051 6.12 23.17 -38.90
N THR A 1052 6.16 22.00 -38.27
CA THR A 1052 5.77 21.78 -36.86
C THR A 1052 6.73 20.87 -36.09
N ALA A 1053 8.01 20.79 -36.50
CA ALA A 1053 9.05 20.23 -35.67
C ALA A 1053 9.24 21.08 -34.40
N VAL A 1054 8.76 20.60 -33.24
CA VAL A 1054 8.97 21.27 -31.96
C VAL A 1054 10.43 21.09 -31.55
N TYR A 1055 11.12 22.21 -31.33
CA TYR A 1055 12.48 22.25 -30.79
C TYR A 1055 12.48 22.69 -29.33
N TYR A 1056 13.27 22.00 -28.52
CA TYR A 1056 13.55 22.39 -27.14
C TYR A 1056 14.95 22.98 -27.06
N GLU A 1057 15.05 24.19 -26.52
CA GLU A 1057 16.33 24.83 -26.24
C GLU A 1057 16.83 24.31 -24.89
N ALA A 1058 18.10 23.89 -24.85
CA ALA A 1058 18.78 23.37 -23.67
C ALA A 1058 20.07 24.17 -23.45
N ARG A 1059 20.12 24.91 -22.35
CA ARG A 1059 21.27 25.71 -21.91
C ARG A 1059 21.94 25.04 -20.73
N LEU A 1060 23.16 24.56 -20.94
CA LEU A 1060 23.91 23.81 -19.93
C LEU A 1060 24.63 24.70 -18.92
N ASP A 1061 24.93 25.96 -19.26
CA ASP A 1061 25.63 26.87 -18.34
C ASP A 1061 24.64 27.48 -17.31
N SER A 1062 23.45 27.89 -17.75
CA SER A 1062 22.36 28.38 -16.90
C SER A 1062 21.43 27.26 -16.38
N TRP A 1063 21.74 26.01 -16.70
CA TRP A 1063 20.96 24.81 -16.38
C TRP A 1063 19.44 24.95 -16.60
N ASN A 1064 19.03 25.23 -17.84
CA ASN A 1064 17.62 25.46 -18.19
C ASN A 1064 17.24 24.75 -19.49
N CYS A 1065 16.04 24.16 -19.54
CA CYS A 1065 15.44 23.70 -20.79
C CYS A 1065 13.98 24.14 -20.94
N THR A 1066 13.60 24.52 -22.16
CA THR A 1066 12.25 24.99 -22.50
C THR A 1066 11.20 23.88 -22.60
N CYS A 1067 11.54 22.62 -22.30
CA CYS A 1067 10.57 21.53 -22.35
C CYS A 1067 9.68 21.47 -21.09
N PRO A 1068 8.37 21.17 -21.22
CA PRO A 1068 7.44 21.14 -20.08
C PRO A 1068 7.86 20.23 -18.94
N ALA A 1069 8.47 19.07 -19.26
CA ALA A 1069 8.97 18.13 -18.25
C ALA A 1069 10.04 18.75 -17.33
N PHE A 1070 10.92 19.61 -17.86
CA PHE A 1070 11.92 20.32 -17.07
C PHE A 1070 11.27 21.41 -16.19
N ALA A 1071 10.27 22.12 -16.72
CA ALA A 1071 9.56 23.16 -15.96
C ALA A 1071 8.77 22.59 -14.77
N VAL A 1072 8.12 21.44 -14.95
CA VAL A 1072 7.38 20.75 -13.87
C VAL A 1072 8.33 20.18 -12.80
N ASP A 1073 9.45 19.61 -13.22
CA ASP A 1073 10.49 19.10 -12.30
C ASP A 1073 11.09 20.24 -11.44
N MET A 1074 11.42 21.37 -12.08
CA MET A 1074 11.94 22.56 -11.40
C MET A 1074 10.90 23.18 -10.44
N ALA A 1075 9.64 23.30 -10.85
CA ALA A 1075 8.56 23.79 -9.98
C ALA A 1075 8.28 22.85 -8.80
N SER A 1076 8.35 21.53 -9.01
CA SER A 1076 8.21 20.52 -7.94
C SER A 1076 9.37 20.58 -6.94
N GLY A 1077 10.58 20.92 -7.41
CA GLY A 1077 11.73 21.22 -6.55
C GLY A 1077 11.51 22.47 -5.69
N LEU A 1078 10.93 23.53 -6.26
CA LEU A 1078 10.62 24.77 -5.53
C LEU A 1078 9.50 24.59 -4.49
N MET A 1079 8.42 23.88 -4.81
CA MET A 1079 7.31 23.66 -3.85
C MET A 1079 7.71 22.82 -2.63
N ARG A 1080 8.82 22.07 -2.70
CA ARG A 1080 9.40 21.39 -1.53
C ARG A 1080 10.05 22.33 -0.51
N MET A 1081 10.20 23.63 -0.81
CA MET A 1081 10.70 24.63 0.14
C MET A 1081 9.61 25.23 1.04
N ASP A 1082 8.33 25.06 0.73
CA ASP A 1082 7.22 25.84 1.33
C ASP A 1082 6.34 25.03 2.30
N HIS A 1083 6.83 23.89 2.81
CA HIS A 1083 6.07 23.02 3.71
C HIS A 1083 6.73 22.88 5.07
N GLY A 1084 6.73 23.99 5.81
CA GLY A 1084 7.28 23.98 7.16
C GLY A 1084 7.12 25.24 7.99
N HIS A 1085 5.97 25.92 8.04
CA HIS A 1085 5.48 26.67 9.22
C HIS A 1085 4.00 27.03 9.07
N GLY A 1086 3.26 27.10 10.19
CA GLY A 1086 1.88 27.60 10.24
C GLY A 1086 1.82 28.97 10.91
N ASP A 1087 0.95 29.84 10.40
CA ASP A 1087 0.58 31.18 10.90
C ASP A 1087 1.59 31.90 11.82
N ASN A 1088 2.45 32.72 11.19
CA ASN A 1088 2.79 34.06 11.68
C ASN A 1088 3.34 34.89 10.51
N ALA A 1089 2.68 36.02 10.21
CA ALA A 1089 3.15 36.96 9.22
C ALA A 1089 4.38 37.74 9.74
N VAL A 1090 5.43 37.87 8.92
CA VAL A 1090 6.56 38.78 9.18
C VAL A 1090 6.97 39.49 7.88
N ASN A 1091 7.27 40.79 8.02
CA ASN A 1091 7.44 41.76 6.93
C ASN A 1091 8.50 41.45 5.89
N GLU A 1092 8.21 41.80 4.64
CA GLU A 1092 9.12 41.76 3.48
C GLU A 1092 9.98 43.04 3.35
N GLU A 1093 10.48 43.58 4.47
CA GLU A 1093 11.33 44.78 4.52
C GLU A 1093 12.77 44.48 4.97
N ASN A 1094 13.49 43.62 4.24
CA ASN A 1094 14.95 43.70 4.11
C ASN A 1094 15.52 42.67 3.11
N TYR A 1095 15.68 43.05 1.86
CA TYR A 1095 16.83 42.60 1.05
C TYR A 1095 17.32 43.75 0.15
N GLY A 1096 18.26 44.51 0.69
CA GLY A 1096 19.03 45.46 -0.10
C GLY A 1096 19.90 44.73 -1.11
N TRP A 1097 19.93 45.23 -2.34
CA TRP A 1097 20.88 44.80 -3.36
C TRP A 1097 22.31 45.16 -2.94
N ASP A 1098 23.11 44.19 -2.51
CA ASP A 1098 24.56 44.38 -2.48
C ASP A 1098 25.22 43.85 -3.75
N LYS A 1099 26.06 44.69 -4.36
CA LYS A 1099 26.75 44.39 -5.62
C LYS A 1099 28.18 43.96 -5.31
N GLY A 1100 28.48 42.66 -5.37
CA GLY A 1100 29.89 42.28 -5.52
C GLY A 1100 30.25 40.82 -5.28
N GLN A 1101 30.38 40.05 -6.36
CA GLN A 1101 31.68 39.67 -6.95
C GLN A 1101 31.49 38.55 -7.99
N ALA A 1102 31.70 38.87 -9.27
CA ALA A 1102 31.88 37.84 -10.29
C ALA A 1102 33.21 37.11 -10.02
N ARG A 1103 33.14 35.88 -9.50
CA ARG A 1103 34.31 35.02 -9.28
C ARG A 1103 34.84 34.45 -10.61
N SER A 1104 36.12 34.06 -10.59
CA SER A 1104 36.98 33.85 -11.77
C SER A 1104 36.38 32.98 -12.90
N MET A 1105 36.47 33.46 -14.14
CA MET A 1105 35.93 32.84 -15.37
C MET A 1105 36.78 31.67 -15.94
N ASP A 1106 37.43 30.88 -15.08
CA ASP A 1106 38.30 29.75 -15.48
C ASP A 1106 37.90 28.39 -14.89
N GLU A 1107 36.77 28.28 -14.16
CA GLU A 1107 36.27 26.96 -13.75
C GLU A 1107 35.71 26.15 -14.94
N PRO A 1108 36.03 24.84 -15.04
CA PRO A 1108 35.45 23.97 -16.06
C PRO A 1108 33.95 23.78 -15.82
N TRP A 1109 33.15 23.72 -16.89
CA TRP A 1109 31.71 23.50 -16.81
C TRP A 1109 31.35 22.25 -15.98
N ARG A 1110 30.31 22.37 -15.16
CA ARG A 1110 29.85 21.32 -14.24
C ARG A 1110 28.39 20.97 -14.47
N PHE A 1111 28.05 19.69 -14.29
CA PHE A 1111 26.68 19.21 -14.20
C PHE A 1111 25.92 19.96 -13.09
N GLY A 1112 24.80 20.61 -13.45
CA GLY A 1112 24.06 21.56 -12.62
C GLY A 1112 24.28 23.04 -12.97
N GLY A 1113 25.28 23.39 -13.78
CA GLY A 1113 25.55 24.77 -14.20
C GLY A 1113 25.65 25.74 -13.03
N ALA A 1114 25.14 26.96 -13.19
CA ALA A 1114 25.08 27.98 -12.14
C ALA A 1114 24.26 27.58 -10.90
N LEU A 1115 23.26 26.70 -11.04
CA LEU A 1115 22.47 26.18 -9.91
C LEU A 1115 23.34 25.40 -8.90
N THR A 1116 24.43 24.79 -9.34
CA THR A 1116 25.41 24.10 -8.48
C THR A 1116 26.08 25.03 -7.46
N LEU A 1117 26.19 26.33 -7.76
CA LEU A 1117 26.88 27.31 -6.92
C LEU A 1117 25.97 27.84 -5.82
N LEU A 1118 24.70 28.14 -6.15
CA LEU A 1118 23.68 28.59 -5.19
C LEU A 1118 23.46 27.57 -4.06
N ALA A 1119 23.55 26.27 -4.37
CA ALA A 1119 23.47 25.20 -3.38
C ALA A 1119 24.65 25.16 -2.39
N SER A 1120 25.74 25.93 -2.62
CA SER A 1120 26.93 25.96 -1.76
C SER A 1120 27.04 27.19 -0.86
N GLU A 1121 26.27 28.25 -1.11
CA GLU A 1121 26.37 29.51 -0.35
C GLU A 1121 25.46 29.55 0.90
N TYR A 1122 24.56 28.58 1.07
CA TYR A 1122 23.65 28.46 2.22
C TYR A 1122 24.28 27.92 3.52
N THR A 1123 25.61 27.78 3.60
CA THR A 1123 26.29 27.17 4.76
C THR A 1123 27.42 28.01 5.35
N THR A 1124 27.14 29.22 5.86
CA THR A 1124 27.92 29.88 6.94
C THR A 1124 27.18 31.07 7.57
N ASN A 1125 27.35 31.25 8.89
CA ASN A 1125 27.07 32.46 9.69
C ASN A 1125 25.57 32.83 9.88
N ASP A 1126 25.04 33.26 11.02
CA ASP A 1126 25.54 33.45 12.41
C ASP A 1126 24.53 32.80 13.41
N GLY A 1127 24.85 32.59 14.69
CA GLY A 1127 24.54 33.56 15.76
C GLY A 1127 23.51 32.97 16.75
N GLU A 1128 23.63 33.25 18.05
CA GLU A 1128 22.84 32.61 19.12
C GLU A 1128 21.36 33.08 19.17
N ASP A 1129 20.39 32.18 18.93
CA ASP A 1129 19.18 32.01 19.77
C ASP A 1129 18.51 30.64 19.54
N ASP A 1130 17.73 30.16 20.53
CA ASP A 1130 17.39 28.74 20.72
C ASP A 1130 16.04 28.30 20.12
N THR A 1131 15.96 28.22 18.79
CA THR A 1131 14.98 27.36 18.07
C THR A 1131 15.50 26.99 16.67
N ARG A 1132 15.72 25.69 16.37
CA ARG A 1132 16.13 25.25 15.02
C ARG A 1132 15.23 24.14 14.46
N VAL A 1133 14.80 24.35 13.23
CA VAL A 1133 13.89 23.51 12.42
C VAL A 1133 14.68 22.49 11.57
N ASP A 1134 14.08 21.34 11.30
CA ASP A 1134 14.67 20.23 10.51
C ASP A 1134 14.82 20.59 9.02
N SER A 1135 16.03 20.92 8.56
CA SER A 1135 16.33 21.25 7.15
C SER A 1135 17.37 20.30 6.54
N GLY A 1136 17.06 19.00 6.52
CA GLY A 1136 17.92 17.92 6.03
C GLY A 1136 17.73 17.45 4.58
N HIS A 1137 16.96 18.14 3.73
CA HIS A 1137 16.71 17.71 2.34
C HIS A 1137 17.53 18.52 1.33
N GLY A 1138 18.58 17.91 0.78
CA GLY A 1138 19.38 18.50 -0.30
C GLY A 1138 18.55 18.68 -1.57
N VAL A 1139 18.62 19.87 -2.18
CA VAL A 1139 17.91 20.20 -3.41
C VAL A 1139 18.55 19.45 -4.59
N GLY A 1140 17.81 18.51 -5.18
CA GLY A 1140 18.22 17.83 -6.40
C GLY A 1140 18.25 18.80 -7.58
N VAL A 1141 19.29 18.72 -8.40
CA VAL A 1141 19.39 19.46 -9.67
C VAL A 1141 18.34 18.88 -10.65
N PRO A 1142 17.42 19.68 -11.22
CA PRO A 1142 16.39 19.19 -12.13
C PRO A 1142 17.00 18.71 -13.47
N VAL A 1143 16.47 17.63 -14.06
CA VAL A 1143 17.03 17.02 -15.28
C VAL A 1143 15.95 16.44 -16.18
N CYS A 1144 15.94 16.85 -17.45
CA CYS A 1144 15.11 16.25 -18.50
C CYS A 1144 15.97 15.52 -19.56
N LYS A 1145 15.35 14.71 -20.42
CA LYS A 1145 16.03 13.99 -21.52
C LYS A 1145 16.84 14.91 -22.46
N HIS A 1146 16.39 16.15 -22.69
CA HIS A 1146 17.07 17.11 -23.57
C HIS A 1146 18.36 17.67 -22.93
N ILE A 1147 18.31 18.03 -21.64
CA ILE A 1147 19.49 18.44 -20.85
C ILE A 1147 20.49 17.30 -20.75
N LEU A 1148 20.02 16.07 -20.49
CA LEU A 1148 20.89 14.90 -20.39
C LEU A 1148 21.56 14.57 -21.73
N ALA A 1149 20.83 14.64 -22.85
CA ALA A 1149 21.40 14.43 -24.19
C ALA A 1149 22.46 15.51 -24.54
N ALA A 1150 22.15 16.78 -24.26
CA ALA A 1150 23.10 17.89 -24.46
C ALA A 1150 24.34 17.76 -23.56
N ALA A 1151 24.16 17.37 -22.29
CA ALA A 1151 25.26 17.15 -21.35
C ALA A 1151 26.19 16.01 -21.80
N LEU A 1152 25.64 14.90 -22.31
CA LEU A 1152 26.42 13.78 -22.87
C LEU A 1152 27.17 14.20 -24.14
N ALA A 1153 26.53 14.95 -25.03
CA ALA A 1153 27.15 15.52 -26.22
C ALA A 1153 28.34 16.43 -25.89
N ARG A 1154 28.18 17.34 -24.92
CA ARG A 1154 29.26 18.27 -24.49
C ARG A 1154 30.40 17.55 -23.77
N ALA A 1155 30.09 16.54 -22.96
CA ALA A 1155 31.08 15.83 -22.16
C ALA A 1155 31.90 14.80 -22.95
N ALA A 1156 31.29 14.06 -23.89
CA ALA A 1156 31.93 12.97 -24.61
C ALA A 1156 31.82 13.12 -26.14
N PRO A 1157 32.38 14.19 -26.74
CA PRO A 1157 32.28 14.45 -28.18
C PRO A 1157 32.95 13.37 -29.04
N ALA A 1158 33.95 12.63 -28.52
CA ALA A 1158 34.56 11.49 -29.22
C ALA A 1158 33.58 10.31 -29.43
N LEU A 1159 32.55 10.18 -28.60
CA LEU A 1159 31.51 9.16 -28.72
C LEU A 1159 30.30 9.69 -29.51
N PHE A 1160 29.85 10.91 -29.19
CA PHE A 1160 28.57 11.46 -29.61
C PHE A 1160 28.64 12.63 -30.60
N GLY A 1161 29.82 13.18 -30.91
CA GLY A 1161 29.96 14.33 -31.81
C GLY A 1161 29.46 14.03 -33.23
N ALA A 1162 29.63 12.81 -33.73
CA ALA A 1162 29.09 12.37 -35.01
C ALA A 1162 27.54 12.29 -35.05
N SER A 1163 26.91 12.32 -33.88
CA SER A 1163 25.45 12.31 -33.65
C SER A 1163 24.88 13.71 -33.35
N VAL A 1164 25.69 14.76 -33.47
CA VAL A 1164 25.30 16.15 -33.17
C VAL A 1164 25.66 17.04 -34.35
N ALA A 1165 24.67 17.77 -34.86
CA ALA A 1165 24.91 18.76 -35.91
C ALA A 1165 25.55 20.02 -35.30
N GLU A 1166 26.86 20.21 -35.48
CA GLU A 1166 27.53 21.47 -35.11
C GLU A 1166 27.33 22.54 -36.19
N ARG A 1167 26.93 23.75 -35.79
CA ARG A 1167 26.85 24.92 -36.68
C ARG A 1167 27.37 26.18 -35.97
N HIS A 1168 28.12 27.00 -36.68
CA HIS A 1168 28.37 28.37 -36.27
C HIS A 1168 27.17 29.23 -36.69
N ALA A 1169 26.71 30.11 -35.79
CA ALA A 1169 25.54 30.95 -36.03
C ALA A 1169 25.81 32.39 -35.58
N THR A 1170 25.48 33.35 -36.44
CA THR A 1170 25.51 34.78 -36.11
C THR A 1170 24.45 35.14 -35.05
N ARG A 1171 24.56 36.33 -34.46
CA ARG A 1171 23.57 36.83 -33.47
C ARG A 1171 22.14 36.87 -34.03
N LYS A 1172 21.99 37.14 -35.34
CA LYS A 1172 20.69 37.15 -36.04
C LYS A 1172 20.16 35.74 -36.28
N GLU A 1173 21.01 34.80 -36.68
CA GLU A 1173 20.62 33.41 -36.87
C GLU A 1173 20.21 32.76 -35.54
N LEU A 1174 20.95 32.99 -34.45
CA LEU A 1174 20.58 32.51 -33.10
C LEU A 1174 19.20 33.05 -32.65
N ALA A 1175 18.89 34.31 -32.93
CA ALA A 1175 17.54 34.85 -32.70
C ALA A 1175 16.49 34.17 -33.61
N GLY A 1176 16.85 33.81 -34.85
CA GLY A 1176 16.02 33.00 -35.74
C GLY A 1176 15.77 31.59 -35.22
N TRP A 1177 16.79 30.90 -34.68
CA TRP A 1177 16.65 29.58 -34.04
C TRP A 1177 15.75 29.65 -32.81
N GLY A 1178 15.96 30.63 -31.92
CA GLY A 1178 15.10 30.85 -30.75
C GLY A 1178 13.66 31.25 -31.13
N GLY A 1179 13.47 31.87 -32.29
CA GLY A 1179 12.16 32.16 -32.88
C GLY A 1179 11.52 31.00 -33.67
N GLY A 1180 12.14 29.82 -33.73
CA GLY A 1180 11.62 28.63 -34.42
C GLY A 1180 11.90 28.52 -35.93
N TRP A 1181 12.79 29.36 -36.49
CA TRP A 1181 13.06 29.43 -37.94
C TRP A 1181 14.22 28.53 -38.42
N GLY A 1182 14.82 27.73 -37.53
CA GLY A 1182 16.09 27.01 -37.77
C GLY A 1182 16.11 26.00 -38.93
N GLU A 1183 14.97 25.40 -39.29
CA GLU A 1183 14.89 24.43 -40.41
C GLU A 1183 14.88 25.07 -41.81
N LEU A 1184 14.69 26.38 -41.94
CA LEU A 1184 14.46 27.01 -43.26
C LEU A 1184 15.68 27.09 -44.18
N GLY A 1185 16.85 26.59 -43.76
CA GLY A 1185 18.00 26.35 -44.65
C GLY A 1185 18.48 27.59 -45.42
N GLY A 1186 18.28 28.78 -44.84
CA GLY A 1186 18.52 30.06 -45.48
C GLY A 1186 19.75 30.76 -44.90
N ARG A 1187 20.71 31.07 -45.77
CA ARG A 1187 21.82 31.99 -45.48
C ARG A 1187 21.22 33.36 -45.06
N PHE A 1188 21.69 33.92 -43.96
CA PHE A 1188 21.52 35.33 -43.62
C PHE A 1188 22.81 36.13 -43.89
#